data_AF-A0A7E6FAT7-F1
#
_entry.id   AF-A0A7E6FAT7-F1
#
_cell.length_a   1.000
_cell.length_b   1.000
_cell.length_c   1.000
_cell.angle_alpha   90.00
_cell.angle_beta   90.00
_cell.angle_gamma   90.00
#
_symmetry.space_group_name_H-M   'P 1'
#
loop_
_entity.id
_entity.type
_entity.pdbx_description
1 polymer ?
#
loop_
_entity_poly.entity_id
_entity_poly.type
_entity_poly.pdbx_seq_one_letter_code
_entity_poly.pdbx_strand_id
1 'polypeptide(L)'
;MSDQSGPKKKKKKEPKNVPKKVLMAKDTESKEKEELERKTNEEEETLRAQAEKEEAERRKYEKIRLLELKRQETRERKQRVVELREIDEMAIEQERYFKDVLWQRHKEERWERFMRCDGTPDPTIQKEINTYMSLALEDDENNDIETVLENSLLNLALIEELNNFVDLTAQTEPCTEQENIIYQNIIKDLQKLMEIKLNASIHDCLLGALQNIDPETSNYQDYHYNECISVCIWGNLSKNLRIKSYEFKEFGFSFDIPKVLALTDCAVALLYTTYDHLSEQCTSYKANKKASDEPVVETKEEKPEEEPVAEAPPEEEAAPDPLEDISAALQSINLFGEPAPEEPKRVEVKKLEDEEVAEYPFPQSPAPPEFDEFDDDPDVVDLRSYQVVSGIFTISLLHLPPQPKVCGNWTITQVVPTELVYMDYVADPPLPTESKESGEEGELRKEKEASLEQKRDERPLIGMTLRIPPHVVLSECPRPVKWDSSRKVWSVKDISDYKYNDETKSVQFKTNSFGKFALIQDSYINMPFQSWEIRPRATNWAVFTITAAVLEIVIEIKRLTVCGVTIFPAEDSTNYVSIQEKSFVNEERCYHQMALVASCMAFTWSRWNYSAERDQLVLQGIELLEDEEVCDDWELYLVSKTHVMKLKLDEFDDVFSAEQEEDYVYFSNFYHMVKGSGSEEAVERLKKTSPEFRDCVEHMLTAARVLTYS
;
A
#
# COMPACT_ATOMS: atom_id res chain seq x y z
N MET A 1 70.92 -58.52 -22.29
CA MET A 1 71.13 -59.81 -22.98
C MET A 1 71.02 -59.49 -24.47
N SER A 2 72.11 -59.08 -25.13
CA SER A 2 73.16 -59.97 -25.67
C SER A 2 72.51 -60.99 -26.62
N ASP A 3 72.82 -61.09 -27.91
CA ASP A 3 74.03 -60.73 -28.62
C ASP A 3 73.78 -60.72 -30.13
N GLN A 4 74.68 -60.02 -30.83
CA GLN A 4 74.90 -60.07 -32.27
C GLN A 4 75.27 -61.47 -32.75
N SER A 5 74.99 -61.79 -34.02
CA SER A 5 76.01 -62.16 -35.03
C SER A 5 75.41 -62.96 -36.20
N GLY A 6 75.66 -62.48 -37.43
CA GLY A 6 75.78 -63.38 -38.59
C GLY A 6 77.18 -64.00 -38.62
N PRO A 7 77.69 -64.50 -39.76
CA PRO A 7 77.04 -64.93 -41.00
C PRO A 7 77.60 -66.30 -41.49
N LYS A 8 77.08 -66.88 -42.58
CA LYS A 8 77.91 -67.62 -43.59
C LYS A 8 77.14 -68.05 -44.84
N LYS A 9 77.72 -67.67 -46.00
CA LYS A 9 77.40 -68.12 -47.37
C LYS A 9 77.73 -69.60 -47.59
N LYS A 10 76.97 -70.31 -48.44
CA LYS A 10 77.46 -70.94 -49.70
C LYS A 10 76.39 -71.75 -50.48
N LYS A 11 76.15 -71.29 -51.72
CA LYS A 11 75.96 -71.97 -53.02
C LYS A 11 75.26 -73.36 -53.13
N LYS A 12 74.17 -73.33 -53.93
CA LYS A 12 73.77 -74.19 -55.08
C LYS A 12 73.88 -75.72 -54.95
N LYS A 13 72.73 -76.40 -55.09
CA LYS A 13 72.47 -77.48 -56.08
C LYS A 13 70.96 -77.78 -56.15
N GLU A 14 70.38 -77.62 -57.34
CA GLU A 14 69.13 -78.26 -57.80
C GLU A 14 69.48 -79.60 -58.49
N PRO A 15 68.52 -80.44 -58.93
CA PRO A 15 67.23 -80.84 -58.33
C PRO A 15 66.99 -82.38 -58.48
N LYS A 16 65.89 -82.92 -57.91
CA LYS A 16 64.99 -83.94 -58.52
C LYS A 16 63.87 -84.40 -57.55
N ASN A 17 62.62 -83.98 -57.84
CA ASN A 17 61.35 -84.74 -57.97
C ASN A 17 61.15 -86.05 -57.17
N VAL A 18 60.05 -86.43 -56.48
CA VAL A 18 58.64 -86.01 -56.13
C VAL A 18 58.17 -87.02 -55.01
N PRO A 19 56.89 -87.21 -54.56
CA PRO A 19 55.73 -86.38 -54.15
C PRO A 19 55.30 -86.58 -52.65
N LYS A 20 54.72 -85.61 -51.92
CA LYS A 20 53.32 -85.12 -51.87
C LYS A 20 52.20 -86.15 -51.57
N LYS A 21 51.70 -86.15 -50.33
CA LYS A 21 50.28 -85.94 -49.92
C LYS A 21 50.13 -86.23 -48.42
N VAL A 22 49.65 -85.27 -47.62
CA VAL A 22 48.90 -85.38 -46.32
C VAL A 22 48.79 -84.03 -45.57
N LEU A 23 49.47 -82.94 -45.97
CA LEU A 23 49.45 -81.66 -45.23
C LEU A 23 48.30 -80.66 -45.57
N MET A 24 47.26 -81.04 -46.32
CA MET A 24 46.34 -80.07 -46.94
C MET A 24 45.04 -79.72 -46.17
N ALA A 25 44.80 -80.25 -44.96
CA ALA A 25 43.50 -80.04 -44.28
C ALA A 25 43.54 -79.14 -43.02
N LYS A 26 44.70 -78.96 -42.38
CA LYS A 26 44.84 -78.14 -41.14
C LYS A 26 45.23 -76.68 -41.42
N ASP A 27 45.84 -76.42 -42.58
CA ASP A 27 46.25 -75.08 -43.03
C ASP A 27 45.12 -74.30 -43.69
N THR A 28 43.99 -74.94 -44.04
CA THR A 28 42.82 -74.30 -44.64
C THR A 28 41.87 -73.74 -43.58
N GLU A 29 41.57 -74.49 -42.50
CA GLU A 29 40.73 -74.00 -41.39
C GLU A 29 41.38 -72.85 -40.61
N SER A 30 42.70 -72.85 -40.43
CA SER A 30 43.41 -71.75 -39.75
C SER A 30 43.41 -70.46 -40.58
N LYS A 31 43.45 -70.57 -41.91
CA LYS A 31 43.38 -69.42 -42.83
C LYS A 31 41.96 -68.89 -42.98
N GLU A 32 40.96 -69.76 -42.99
CA GLU A 32 39.56 -69.36 -43.02
C GLU A 32 39.14 -68.67 -41.72
N LYS A 33 39.63 -69.12 -40.56
CA LYS A 33 39.40 -68.46 -39.27
C LYS A 33 40.09 -67.10 -39.16
N GLU A 34 41.33 -66.98 -39.64
CA GLU A 34 42.08 -65.72 -39.69
C GLU A 34 41.47 -64.73 -40.71
N GLU A 35 40.94 -65.22 -41.83
CA GLU A 35 40.23 -64.38 -42.81
C GLU A 35 38.84 -63.95 -42.32
N LEU A 36 38.13 -64.79 -41.56
CA LEU A 36 36.88 -64.44 -40.90
C LEU A 36 37.11 -63.43 -39.77
N GLU A 37 38.13 -63.62 -38.93
CA GLU A 37 38.53 -62.65 -37.89
C GLU A 37 38.96 -61.31 -38.50
N ARG A 38 39.67 -61.32 -39.65
CA ARG A 38 40.01 -60.09 -40.37
C ARG A 38 38.78 -59.40 -40.95
N LYS A 39 37.83 -60.14 -41.51
CA LYS A 39 36.55 -59.59 -42.01
C LYS A 39 35.68 -59.05 -40.88
N THR A 40 35.58 -59.74 -39.74
CA THR A 40 34.83 -59.24 -38.58
C THR A 40 35.48 -58.00 -37.98
N ASN A 41 36.81 -57.91 -37.98
CA ASN A 41 37.53 -56.74 -37.48
C ASN A 41 37.45 -55.55 -38.46
N GLU A 42 37.48 -55.81 -39.77
CA GLU A 42 37.21 -54.81 -40.82
C GLU A 42 35.75 -54.32 -40.75
N GLU A 43 34.77 -55.21 -40.56
CA GLU A 43 33.36 -54.85 -40.37
C GLU A 43 33.15 -54.07 -39.06
N GLU A 44 33.78 -54.47 -37.96
CA GLU A 44 33.73 -53.76 -36.68
C GLU A 44 34.40 -52.38 -36.76
N GLU A 45 35.52 -52.23 -37.47
CA GLU A 45 36.15 -50.93 -37.76
C GLU A 45 35.25 -50.05 -38.63
N THR A 46 34.56 -50.61 -39.63
CA THR A 46 33.61 -49.83 -40.45
C THR A 46 32.37 -49.39 -39.67
N LEU A 47 31.85 -50.24 -38.77
CA LEU A 47 30.76 -49.91 -37.86
C LEU A 47 31.16 -48.85 -36.83
N ARG A 48 32.36 -48.94 -36.25
CA ARG A 48 32.91 -47.91 -35.36
C ARG A 48 33.10 -46.58 -36.10
N ALA A 49 33.61 -46.60 -37.33
CA ALA A 49 33.76 -45.41 -38.16
C ALA A 49 32.41 -44.81 -38.61
N GLN A 50 31.35 -45.61 -38.78
CA GLN A 50 30.00 -45.12 -39.03
C GLN A 50 29.38 -44.50 -37.77
N ALA A 51 29.52 -45.15 -36.61
CA ALA A 51 29.04 -44.62 -35.33
C ALA A 51 29.74 -43.30 -34.96
N GLU A 52 31.06 -43.20 -35.18
CA GLU A 52 31.83 -41.97 -34.96
C GLU A 52 31.40 -40.83 -35.91
N LYS A 53 31.05 -41.15 -37.16
CA LYS A 53 30.48 -40.18 -38.11
C LYS A 53 29.09 -39.70 -37.69
N GLU A 54 28.21 -40.60 -37.26
CA GLU A 54 26.87 -40.26 -36.78
C GLU A 54 26.94 -39.42 -35.49
N GLU A 55 27.82 -39.77 -34.56
CA GLU A 55 28.05 -38.99 -33.34
C GLU A 55 28.65 -37.61 -33.66
N ALA A 56 29.56 -37.53 -34.63
CA ALA A 56 30.10 -36.26 -35.12
C ALA A 56 29.02 -35.39 -35.80
N GLU A 57 28.07 -35.99 -36.51
CA GLU A 57 26.92 -35.28 -37.10
C GLU A 57 25.95 -34.77 -36.04
N ARG A 58 25.63 -35.58 -35.02
CA ARG A 58 24.82 -35.16 -33.87
C ARG A 58 25.47 -33.99 -33.13
N ARG A 59 26.78 -34.06 -32.84
CA ARG A 59 27.54 -32.98 -32.21
C ARG A 59 27.59 -31.71 -33.07
N LYS A 60 27.67 -31.84 -34.39
CA LYS A 60 27.58 -30.69 -35.32
C LYS A 60 26.20 -30.06 -35.29
N TYR A 61 25.14 -30.88 -35.34
CA TYR A 61 23.75 -30.43 -35.28
C TYR A 61 23.46 -29.72 -33.95
N GLU A 62 23.87 -30.32 -32.83
CA GLU A 62 23.76 -29.72 -31.50
C GLU A 62 24.53 -28.39 -31.41
N LYS A 63 25.74 -28.33 -31.95
CA LYS A 63 26.52 -27.08 -32.00
C LYS A 63 25.86 -26.01 -32.86
N ILE A 64 25.27 -26.37 -34.00
CA ILE A 64 24.50 -25.44 -34.85
C ILE A 64 23.28 -24.93 -34.09
N ARG A 65 22.53 -25.82 -33.45
CA ARG A 65 21.35 -25.48 -32.62
C ARG A 65 21.72 -24.52 -31.49
N LEU A 66 22.80 -24.80 -30.75
CA LEU A 66 23.29 -23.92 -29.68
C LEU A 66 23.75 -22.55 -30.20
N LEU A 67 24.41 -22.51 -31.37
CA LEU A 67 24.81 -21.25 -32.00
C LEU A 67 23.61 -20.44 -32.48
N GLU A 68 22.57 -21.10 -32.98
CA GLU A 68 21.33 -20.46 -33.41
C GLU A 68 20.56 -19.89 -32.21
N LEU A 69 20.43 -20.65 -31.12
CA LEU A 69 19.87 -20.17 -29.85
C LEU A 69 20.63 -18.95 -29.30
N LYS A 70 21.96 -19.01 -29.26
CA LYS A 70 22.79 -17.86 -28.83
C LYS A 70 22.59 -16.63 -29.72
N ARG A 71 22.47 -16.82 -31.03
CA ARG A 71 22.21 -15.71 -31.97
C ARG A 71 20.84 -15.11 -31.77
N GLN A 72 19.84 -15.94 -31.51
CA GLN A 72 18.48 -15.51 -31.19
C GLN A 72 18.47 -14.72 -29.87
N GLU A 73 19.03 -15.28 -28.80
CA GLU A 73 19.14 -14.62 -27.49
C GLU A 73 19.89 -13.28 -27.58
N THR A 74 20.98 -13.22 -28.36
CA THR A 74 21.72 -11.96 -28.57
C THR A 74 20.85 -10.93 -29.30
N ARG A 75 20.04 -11.34 -30.28
CA ARG A 75 19.14 -10.44 -31.00
C ARG A 75 18.03 -9.92 -30.08
N GLU A 76 17.40 -10.82 -29.33
CA GLU A 76 16.37 -10.49 -28.34
C GLU A 76 16.93 -9.57 -27.24
N ARG A 77 18.17 -9.80 -26.79
CA ARG A 77 18.87 -8.93 -25.84
C ARG A 77 19.14 -7.54 -26.42
N LYS A 78 19.60 -7.44 -27.67
CA LYS A 78 19.79 -6.15 -28.36
C LYS A 78 18.47 -5.37 -28.43
N GLN A 79 17.40 -6.04 -28.83
CA GLN A 79 16.07 -5.45 -28.91
C GLN A 79 15.59 -4.98 -27.53
N ARG A 80 15.67 -5.85 -26.51
CA ARG A 80 15.29 -5.54 -25.12
C ARG A 80 15.97 -4.28 -24.58
N VAL A 81 17.28 -4.13 -24.77
CA VAL A 81 18.03 -2.97 -24.27
C VAL A 81 17.52 -1.66 -24.89
N VAL A 82 17.14 -1.69 -26.17
CA VAL A 82 16.60 -0.52 -26.87
C VAL A 82 15.19 -0.21 -26.39
N GLU A 83 14.32 -1.23 -26.36
CA GLU A 83 12.92 -1.08 -25.97
C GLU A 83 12.77 -0.63 -24.51
N LEU A 84 13.57 -1.18 -23.59
CA LEU A 84 13.53 -0.77 -22.18
C LEU A 84 14.05 0.65 -21.97
N ARG A 85 15.07 1.06 -22.73
CA ARG A 85 15.55 2.45 -22.67
C ARG A 85 14.48 3.43 -23.16
N GLU A 86 13.70 3.08 -24.18
CA GLU A 86 12.56 3.90 -24.63
C GLU A 86 11.54 4.07 -23.49
N ILE A 87 11.23 3.00 -22.74
CA ILE A 87 10.33 3.07 -21.58
C ILE A 87 10.92 3.94 -20.46
N ASP A 88 12.20 3.78 -20.11
CA ASP A 88 12.84 4.60 -19.07
C ASP A 88 12.84 6.08 -19.42
N GLU A 89 13.13 6.41 -20.69
CA GLU A 89 13.09 7.78 -21.18
C GLU A 89 11.67 8.36 -21.05
N MET A 90 10.64 7.59 -21.42
CA MET A 90 9.24 7.97 -21.23
C MET A 90 8.88 8.17 -19.75
N ALA A 91 9.33 7.29 -18.86
CA ALA A 91 9.08 7.39 -17.42
C ALA A 91 9.75 8.65 -16.82
N ILE A 92 10.99 8.94 -17.21
CA ILE A 92 11.71 10.16 -16.78
C ILE A 92 10.99 11.42 -17.29
N GLU A 93 10.53 11.43 -18.54
CA GLU A 93 9.77 12.55 -19.10
C GLU A 93 8.44 12.75 -18.36
N GLN A 94 7.74 11.66 -18.06
CA GLN A 94 6.50 11.66 -17.28
C GLN A 94 6.74 12.20 -15.87
N GLU A 95 7.73 11.70 -15.14
CA GLU A 95 8.07 12.16 -13.80
C GLU A 95 8.41 13.66 -13.78
N ARG A 96 9.18 14.14 -14.77
CA ARG A 96 9.48 15.58 -14.92
C ARG A 96 8.22 16.39 -15.16
N TYR A 97 7.35 15.95 -16.06
CA TYR A 97 6.09 16.60 -16.34
C TYR A 97 5.23 16.73 -15.07
N PHE A 98 5.11 15.66 -14.27
CA PHE A 98 4.34 15.70 -13.03
C PHE A 98 4.98 16.56 -11.95
N LYS A 99 6.30 16.50 -11.79
CA LYS A 99 7.01 17.42 -10.88
C LYS A 99 6.74 18.88 -11.24
N ASP A 100 6.77 19.21 -12.54
CA ASP A 100 6.46 20.57 -13.00
C ASP A 100 4.99 20.93 -12.74
N VAL A 101 4.04 20.04 -13.01
CA VAL A 101 2.61 20.27 -12.75
C VAL A 101 2.33 20.45 -11.26
N LEU A 102 2.87 19.56 -10.42
CA LEU A 102 2.76 19.65 -8.95
C LEU A 102 3.40 20.93 -8.44
N TRP A 103 4.57 21.31 -8.97
CA TRP A 103 5.23 22.55 -8.59
C TRP A 103 4.40 23.79 -8.97
N GLN A 104 3.80 23.81 -10.17
CA GLN A 104 2.89 24.90 -10.55
C GLN A 104 1.67 24.95 -9.63
N ARG A 105 1.05 23.80 -9.34
CA ARG A 105 -0.08 23.71 -8.41
C ARG A 105 0.31 24.22 -7.01
N HIS A 106 1.46 23.80 -6.51
CA HIS A 106 1.96 24.20 -5.20
C HIS A 106 2.23 25.71 -5.14
N LYS A 107 2.71 26.29 -6.24
CA LYS A 107 2.90 27.73 -6.39
C LYS A 107 1.56 28.48 -6.47
N GLU A 108 0.58 27.93 -7.19
CA GLU A 108 -0.77 28.48 -7.29
C GLU A 108 -1.47 28.46 -5.93
N GLU A 109 -1.44 27.35 -5.19
CA GLU A 109 -2.04 27.23 -3.85
C GLU A 109 -1.37 28.22 -2.86
N ARG A 110 -0.04 28.34 -2.88
CA ARG A 110 0.68 29.36 -2.08
C ARG A 110 0.27 30.78 -2.47
N TRP A 111 0.09 31.04 -3.76
CA TRP A 111 -0.35 32.34 -4.25
C TRP A 111 -1.80 32.66 -3.85
N GLU A 112 -2.71 31.70 -4.00
CA GLU A 112 -4.11 31.83 -3.57
C GLU A 112 -4.19 32.10 -2.07
N ARG A 113 -3.40 31.37 -1.28
CA ARG A 113 -3.29 31.59 0.16
C ARG A 113 -2.81 33.02 0.48
N PHE A 114 -1.73 33.46 -0.17
CA PHE A 114 -1.21 34.81 -0.02
C PHE A 114 -2.25 35.89 -0.40
N MET A 115 -3.09 35.63 -1.40
CA MET A 115 -4.10 36.57 -1.88
C MET A 115 -5.41 36.56 -1.06
N ARG A 116 -5.67 35.52 -0.25
CA ARG A 116 -6.94 35.29 0.44
C ARG A 116 -7.35 36.45 1.37
N CYS A 117 -6.39 37.12 2.01
CA CYS A 117 -6.58 38.32 2.84
C CYS A 117 -7.81 38.27 3.78
N ASP A 118 -8.18 37.09 4.28
CA ASP A 118 -9.39 36.86 5.08
C ASP A 118 -9.14 36.93 6.59
N GLY A 119 -7.87 37.11 6.99
CA GLY A 119 -7.45 37.16 8.39
C GLY A 119 -7.21 35.80 9.03
N THR A 120 -7.30 34.69 8.26
CA THR A 120 -7.00 33.35 8.77
C THR A 120 -5.48 33.10 8.82
N PRO A 121 -4.95 32.43 9.86
CA PRO A 121 -3.51 32.23 10.03
C PRO A 121 -2.98 31.16 9.07
N ASP A 122 -1.85 31.40 8.41
CA ASP A 122 -1.20 30.39 7.57
C ASP A 122 -0.68 29.22 8.44
N PRO A 123 -1.19 27.98 8.24
CA PRO A 123 -0.80 26.85 9.08
C PRO A 123 0.63 26.37 8.83
N THR A 124 1.27 26.78 7.73
CA THR A 124 2.69 26.52 7.47
C THR A 124 3.61 27.44 8.28
N ILE A 125 3.07 28.52 8.88
CA ILE A 125 3.81 29.51 9.66
C ILE A 125 3.45 29.37 11.15
N GLN A 126 4.30 28.66 11.91
CA GLN A 126 4.11 28.42 13.35
C GLN A 126 3.77 29.68 14.17
N LYS A 127 4.38 30.82 13.85
CA LYS A 127 4.18 32.07 14.59
C LYS A 127 2.74 32.59 14.46
N GLU A 128 2.14 32.46 13.28
CA GLU A 128 0.77 32.90 13.05
C GLU A 128 -0.21 32.03 13.83
N ILE A 129 -0.02 30.70 13.77
CA ILE A 129 -0.79 29.75 14.57
C ILE A 129 -0.65 30.03 16.07
N ASN A 130 0.56 30.24 16.57
CA ASN A 130 0.75 30.56 18.00
C ASN A 130 -0.01 31.82 18.40
N THR A 131 -0.02 32.84 17.54
CA THR A 131 -0.74 34.10 17.80
C THR A 131 -2.25 33.86 17.79
N TYR A 132 -2.76 33.17 16.78
CA TYR A 132 -4.15 32.75 16.67
C TYR A 132 -4.62 31.96 17.91
N MET A 133 -3.85 30.95 18.30
CA MET A 133 -4.11 30.10 19.46
C MET A 133 -4.17 30.92 20.75
N SER A 134 -3.24 31.86 20.94
CA SER A 134 -3.18 32.69 22.14
C SER A 134 -4.39 33.63 22.21
N LEU A 135 -4.74 34.28 21.10
CA LEU A 135 -5.91 35.15 21.01
C LEU A 135 -7.20 34.37 21.23
N ALA A 136 -7.33 33.16 20.65
CA ALA A 136 -8.48 32.32 20.86
C ALA A 136 -8.63 31.91 22.33
N LEU A 137 -7.53 31.55 23.01
CA LEU A 137 -7.56 31.19 24.44
C LEU A 137 -7.89 32.37 25.35
N GLU A 138 -7.51 33.60 24.99
CA GLU A 138 -7.82 34.82 25.74
C GLU A 138 -9.25 35.35 25.49
N ASP A 139 -9.91 34.89 24.42
CA ASP A 139 -11.27 35.30 24.07
C ASP A 139 -12.32 34.60 24.95
N ASP A 140 -12.85 35.32 25.93
CA ASP A 140 -13.95 34.88 26.78
C ASP A 140 -15.33 35.39 26.32
N GLU A 141 -15.39 36.26 25.29
CA GLU A 141 -16.64 36.89 24.85
C GLU A 141 -17.40 36.02 23.84
N ASN A 142 -16.70 35.17 23.09
CA ASN A 142 -17.27 34.32 22.03
C ASN A 142 -17.23 32.82 22.37
N ASN A 143 -17.59 32.46 23.59
CA ASN A 143 -17.63 31.06 24.06
C ASN A 143 -19.01 30.38 23.89
N ASP A 144 -19.98 31.02 23.24
CA ASP A 144 -21.25 30.36 22.90
C ASP A 144 -21.01 29.20 21.93
N ILE A 145 -21.87 28.18 22.05
CA ILE A 145 -21.67 26.90 21.36
C ILE A 145 -21.76 27.04 19.84
N GLU A 146 -22.60 27.94 19.32
CA GLU A 146 -22.72 28.22 17.90
C GLU A 146 -21.41 28.81 17.34
N THR A 147 -20.87 29.86 17.98
CA THR A 147 -19.60 30.48 17.56
C THR A 147 -18.42 29.53 17.70
N VAL A 148 -18.38 28.71 18.75
CA VAL A 148 -17.34 27.68 18.93
C VAL A 148 -17.41 26.63 17.82
N LEU A 149 -18.62 26.20 17.41
CA LEU A 149 -18.79 25.27 16.29
C LEU A 149 -18.38 25.90 14.96
N GLU A 150 -18.64 27.18 14.71
CA GLU A 150 -18.13 27.88 13.52
C GLU A 150 -16.59 27.93 13.52
N ASN A 151 -15.98 28.33 14.64
CA ASN A 151 -14.52 28.36 14.80
C ASN A 151 -13.88 26.97 14.66
N SER A 152 -14.59 25.91 15.05
CA SER A 152 -14.10 24.53 14.88
C SER A 152 -13.96 24.15 13.40
N LEU A 153 -14.84 24.64 12.51
CA LEU A 153 -14.70 24.41 11.06
C LEU A 153 -13.45 25.08 10.51
N LEU A 154 -13.12 26.29 10.98
CA LEU A 154 -11.88 26.97 10.61
C LEU A 154 -10.65 26.17 11.09
N ASN A 155 -10.64 25.70 12.34
CA ASN A 155 -9.55 24.89 12.86
C ASN A 155 -9.35 23.60 12.07
N LEU A 156 -10.44 22.93 11.69
CA LEU A 156 -10.38 21.74 10.85
C LEU A 156 -9.86 22.05 9.44
N ALA A 157 -10.29 23.16 8.84
CA ALA A 157 -9.77 23.61 7.55
C ALA A 157 -8.27 23.92 7.59
N LEU A 158 -7.76 24.49 8.70
CA LEU A 158 -6.33 24.73 8.89
C LEU A 158 -5.54 23.42 9.03
N ILE A 159 -6.08 22.43 9.74
CA ILE A 159 -5.49 21.10 9.86
C ILE A 159 -5.44 20.41 8.48
N GLU A 160 -6.55 20.46 7.73
CA GLU A 160 -6.63 19.88 6.39
C GLU A 160 -5.65 20.55 5.41
N GLU A 161 -5.56 21.89 5.44
CA GLU A 161 -4.60 22.64 4.63
C GLU A 161 -3.15 22.25 4.95
N LEU A 162 -2.81 22.04 6.23
CA LEU A 162 -1.49 21.61 6.64
C LEU A 162 -1.18 20.16 6.24
N ASN A 163 -2.14 19.25 6.37
CA ASN A 163 -1.98 17.87 5.92
C ASN A 163 -1.77 17.81 4.41
N ASN A 164 -2.59 18.53 3.63
CA ASN A 164 -2.43 18.63 2.18
C ASN A 164 -1.07 19.19 1.80
N PHE A 165 -0.57 20.21 2.53
CA PHE A 165 0.77 20.75 2.31
C PHE A 165 1.86 19.68 2.53
N VAL A 166 1.79 18.94 3.64
CA VAL A 166 2.76 17.87 3.97
C VAL A 166 2.74 16.75 2.92
N ASP A 167 1.55 16.36 2.46
CA ASP A 167 1.39 15.32 1.43
C ASP A 167 1.94 15.76 0.06
N LEU A 168 1.75 17.04 -0.30
CA LEU A 168 2.26 17.61 -1.55
C LEU A 168 3.78 17.81 -1.53
N THR A 169 4.35 18.25 -0.41
CA THR A 169 5.81 18.43 -0.28
C THR A 169 6.53 17.09 -0.31
N ALA A 170 5.97 16.04 0.27
CA ALA A 170 6.53 14.68 0.21
C ALA A 170 6.82 14.19 -1.23
N GLN A 171 6.05 14.65 -2.22
CA GLN A 171 6.19 14.26 -3.63
C GLN A 171 7.15 15.15 -4.44
N THR A 172 7.47 16.35 -3.94
CA THR A 172 8.23 17.37 -4.68
C THR A 172 9.58 17.67 -4.02
N GLU A 173 9.52 18.23 -2.80
CA GLU A 173 10.66 18.58 -1.96
C GLU A 173 10.33 18.16 -0.52
N PRO A 174 10.83 16.99 -0.06
CA PRO A 174 10.43 16.45 1.22
C PRO A 174 10.84 17.38 2.37
N CYS A 175 9.88 17.65 3.26
CA CYS A 175 10.13 18.41 4.49
C CYS A 175 11.22 17.73 5.33
N THR A 176 11.99 18.56 6.04
CA THR A 176 12.94 18.07 7.04
C THR A 176 12.18 17.38 8.18
N GLU A 177 12.86 16.46 8.88
CA GLU A 177 12.28 15.78 10.04
C GLU A 177 11.81 16.78 11.12
N GLN A 178 12.53 17.89 11.28
CA GLN A 178 12.18 18.96 12.21
C GLN A 178 10.89 19.68 11.80
N GLU A 179 10.72 20.01 10.52
CA GLU A 179 9.49 20.63 10.00
C GLU A 179 8.29 19.69 10.18
N ASN A 180 8.45 18.40 9.89
CA ASN A 180 7.39 17.41 10.12
C ASN A 180 6.97 17.37 11.59
N ILE A 181 7.92 17.38 12.53
CA ILE A 181 7.60 17.42 13.97
C ILE A 181 6.84 18.71 14.33
N ILE A 182 7.23 19.86 13.76
CA ILE A 182 6.57 21.14 13.99
C ILE A 182 5.12 21.09 13.50
N TYR A 183 4.88 20.65 12.26
CA TYR A 183 3.54 20.57 11.68
C TYR A 183 2.63 19.60 12.45
N GLN A 184 3.18 18.46 12.87
CA GLN A 184 2.45 17.51 13.72
C GLN A 184 2.08 18.09 15.10
N ASN A 185 2.91 18.97 15.65
CA ASN A 185 2.58 19.68 16.89
C ASN A 185 1.49 20.75 16.66
N ILE A 186 1.53 21.49 15.54
CA ILE A 186 0.47 22.45 15.16
C ILE A 186 -0.89 21.75 15.13
N ILE A 187 -0.98 20.59 14.48
CA ILE A 187 -2.23 19.82 14.38
C ILE A 187 -2.74 19.46 15.78
N LYS A 188 -1.87 18.95 16.65
CA LYS A 188 -2.22 18.59 18.04
C LYS A 188 -2.67 19.80 18.86
N ASP A 189 -2.02 20.94 18.67
CA ASP A 189 -2.36 22.18 19.37
C ASP A 189 -3.74 22.69 18.94
N LEU A 190 -4.02 22.72 17.63
CA LEU A 190 -5.35 23.08 17.10
C LEU A 190 -6.45 22.14 17.60
N GLN A 191 -6.21 20.82 17.59
CA GLN A 191 -7.13 19.83 18.16
C GLN A 191 -7.41 20.08 19.65
N LYS A 192 -6.37 20.40 20.41
CA LYS A 192 -6.48 20.72 21.83
C LYS A 192 -7.24 22.02 22.08
N LEU A 193 -7.04 23.05 21.25
CA LEU A 193 -7.81 24.29 21.32
C LEU A 193 -9.31 24.01 21.15
N MET A 194 -9.67 23.22 20.14
CA MET A 194 -11.06 22.83 19.92
C MET A 194 -11.65 22.11 21.13
N GLU A 195 -10.93 21.13 21.72
CA GLU A 195 -11.38 20.43 22.92
C GLU A 195 -11.61 21.39 24.09
N ILE A 196 -10.70 22.35 24.31
CA ILE A 196 -10.84 23.37 25.38
C ILE A 196 -12.09 24.24 25.14
N LYS A 197 -12.26 24.76 23.92
CA LYS A 197 -13.37 25.67 23.61
C LYS A 197 -14.73 24.97 23.61
N LEU A 198 -14.81 23.75 23.09
CA LEU A 198 -16.03 22.94 23.15
C LEU A 198 -16.41 22.61 24.60
N ASN A 199 -15.43 22.29 25.45
CA ASN A 199 -15.70 22.03 26.86
C ASN A 199 -16.21 23.29 27.58
N ALA A 200 -15.64 24.47 27.28
CA ALA A 200 -16.10 25.75 27.82
C ALA A 200 -17.54 26.06 27.38
N SER A 201 -17.89 25.87 26.10
CA SER A 201 -19.26 26.13 25.62
C SER A 201 -20.29 25.16 26.20
N ILE A 202 -19.95 23.88 26.36
CA ILE A 202 -20.80 22.90 27.07
C ILE A 202 -21.02 23.34 28.52
N HIS A 203 -19.98 23.82 29.20
CA HIS A 203 -20.10 24.33 30.56
C HIS A 203 -21.08 25.52 30.63
N ASP A 204 -20.97 26.47 29.70
CA ASP A 204 -21.83 27.65 29.63
C ASP A 204 -23.30 27.29 29.35
N CYS A 205 -23.55 26.32 28.46
CA CYS A 205 -24.88 25.72 28.28
C CYS A 205 -25.45 25.17 29.60
N LEU A 206 -24.64 24.43 30.37
CA LEU A 206 -25.05 23.84 31.64
C LEU A 206 -25.30 24.89 32.75
N LEU A 207 -24.63 26.05 32.72
CA LEU A 207 -24.93 27.16 33.62
C LEU A 207 -26.35 27.72 33.39
N GLY A 208 -26.84 27.68 32.15
CA GLY A 208 -28.19 28.09 31.74
C GLY A 208 -29.25 26.99 31.79
N ALA A 209 -28.93 25.81 32.32
CA ALA A 209 -29.79 24.63 32.24
C ALA A 209 -31.19 24.84 32.85
N LEU A 210 -31.30 25.54 34.00
CA LEU A 210 -32.57 25.81 34.66
C LEU A 210 -33.50 26.72 33.84
N GLN A 211 -32.94 27.66 33.08
CA GLN A 211 -33.70 28.59 32.24
C GLN A 211 -34.27 27.89 31.01
N ASN A 212 -33.61 26.83 30.55
CA ASN A 212 -33.92 26.10 29.32
C ASN A 212 -34.47 24.69 29.61
N ILE A 213 -35.24 24.54 30.70
CA ILE A 213 -35.88 23.26 31.04
C ILE A 213 -36.86 22.86 29.96
N ASP A 214 -36.76 21.61 29.52
CA ASP A 214 -37.79 20.98 28.71
C ASP A 214 -39.05 20.72 29.55
N PRO A 215 -40.22 21.26 29.17
CA PRO A 215 -41.44 21.17 29.96
C PRO A 215 -42.00 19.75 30.06
N GLU A 216 -41.66 18.84 29.13
CA GLU A 216 -42.16 17.47 29.12
C GLU A 216 -41.38 16.57 30.08
N THR A 217 -40.05 16.64 30.03
CA THR A 217 -39.13 15.81 30.81
C THR A 217 -38.77 16.43 32.16
N SER A 218 -38.97 17.74 32.32
CA SER A 218 -38.49 18.54 33.46
C SER A 218 -36.96 18.45 33.66
N ASN A 219 -36.21 18.15 32.59
CA ASN A 219 -34.76 18.11 32.54
C ASN A 219 -34.27 19.14 31.52
N TYR A 220 -32.97 19.43 31.54
CA TYR A 220 -32.35 20.20 30.47
C TYR A 220 -31.97 19.27 29.32
N GLN A 221 -32.23 19.70 28.09
CA GLN A 221 -31.79 19.00 26.89
C GLN A 221 -31.47 20.03 25.81
N ASP A 222 -30.35 19.84 25.13
CA ASP A 222 -29.91 20.74 24.06
C ASP A 222 -29.04 19.98 23.07
N TYR A 223 -28.99 20.46 21.83
CA TYR A 223 -28.16 19.86 20.79
C TYR A 223 -27.74 20.89 19.74
N HIS A 224 -26.48 20.79 19.33
CA HIS A 224 -25.84 21.69 18.38
C HIS A 224 -24.93 20.88 17.46
N TYR A 225 -24.83 21.25 16.19
CA TYR A 225 -24.01 20.51 15.25
C TYR A 225 -23.56 21.40 14.08
N ASN A 226 -22.43 21.01 13.49
CA ASN A 226 -22.01 21.43 12.17
C ASN A 226 -21.74 20.17 11.32
N GLU A 227 -21.04 20.32 10.19
CA GLU A 227 -20.74 19.20 9.28
C GLU A 227 -19.83 18.12 9.89
N CYS A 228 -18.99 18.49 10.86
CA CYS A 228 -17.93 17.61 11.40
C CYS A 228 -18.14 17.22 12.87
N ILE A 229 -18.89 18.01 13.63
CA ILE A 229 -19.01 17.91 15.08
C ILE A 229 -20.49 18.00 15.47
N SER A 230 -20.91 17.12 16.39
CA SER A 230 -22.25 17.17 17.00
C SER A 230 -22.12 17.11 18.52
N VAL A 231 -22.79 18.02 19.20
CA VAL A 231 -22.84 18.13 20.67
C VAL A 231 -24.27 17.93 21.12
N CYS A 232 -24.48 17.01 22.05
CA CYS A 232 -25.78 16.76 22.69
C CYS A 232 -25.60 16.83 24.20
N ILE A 233 -26.44 17.59 24.89
CA ILE A 233 -26.31 17.83 26.33
C ILE A 233 -27.62 17.46 26.99
N TRP A 234 -27.55 16.68 28.08
CA TRP A 234 -28.67 16.35 28.93
C TRP A 234 -28.33 16.67 30.39
N GLY A 235 -29.17 17.44 31.08
CA GLY A 235 -28.98 17.82 32.48
C GLY A 235 -30.11 17.31 33.38
N ASN A 236 -29.78 16.53 34.40
CA ASN A 236 -30.75 15.98 35.35
C ASN A 236 -31.19 17.03 36.38
N LEU A 237 -32.29 17.72 36.10
CA LEU A 237 -32.91 18.69 37.00
C LEU A 237 -34.11 18.08 37.76
N SER A 238 -34.79 17.10 37.16
CA SER A 238 -36.02 16.50 37.70
C SER A 238 -35.78 15.56 38.89
N LYS A 239 -34.61 14.93 38.98
CA LYS A 239 -34.24 13.93 40.01
C LYS A 239 -35.29 12.82 40.17
N ASN A 240 -35.68 12.22 39.06
CA ASN A 240 -36.79 11.28 39.01
C ASN A 240 -36.31 9.82 38.84
N LEU A 241 -36.44 9.00 39.89
CA LEU A 241 -36.12 7.57 39.89
C LEU A 241 -36.86 6.71 38.84
N ARG A 242 -37.91 7.25 38.20
CA ARG A 242 -38.65 6.55 37.14
C ARG A 242 -37.93 6.63 35.79
N ILE A 243 -37.03 7.59 35.62
CA ILE A 243 -36.21 7.71 34.43
C ILE A 243 -35.19 6.57 34.46
N LYS A 244 -35.19 5.77 33.39
CA LYS A 244 -34.28 4.62 33.23
C LYS A 244 -33.29 4.80 32.10
N SER A 245 -33.63 5.61 31.12
CA SER A 245 -32.82 5.91 29.95
C SER A 245 -33.29 7.23 29.35
N TYR A 246 -32.45 7.81 28.50
CA TYR A 246 -32.77 8.99 27.71
C TYR A 246 -32.28 8.78 26.26
N GLU A 247 -33.00 9.33 25.29
CA GLU A 247 -32.73 9.19 23.86
C GLU A 247 -32.76 10.57 23.18
N PHE A 248 -31.66 10.93 22.52
CA PHE A 248 -31.58 12.00 21.55
C PHE A 248 -32.02 11.46 20.18
N LYS A 249 -33.31 11.60 19.87
CA LYS A 249 -33.92 10.99 18.67
C LYS A 249 -33.31 11.50 17.37
N GLU A 250 -32.93 12.78 17.34
CA GLU A 250 -32.32 13.48 16.23
C GLU A 250 -30.98 12.82 15.83
N PHE A 251 -30.20 12.37 16.80
CA PHE A 251 -28.89 11.75 16.60
C PHE A 251 -28.94 10.21 16.70
N GLY A 252 -30.10 9.64 17.04
CA GLY A 252 -30.25 8.19 17.25
C GLY A 252 -29.33 7.66 18.36
N PHE A 253 -29.03 8.50 19.36
CA PHE A 253 -28.21 8.14 20.51
C PHE A 253 -29.09 7.95 21.75
N SER A 254 -28.90 6.85 22.48
CA SER A 254 -29.55 6.65 23.77
C SER A 254 -28.59 6.06 24.80
N PHE A 255 -28.81 6.38 26.07
CA PHE A 255 -28.05 5.84 27.19
C PHE A 255 -28.95 5.50 28.37
N ASP A 256 -28.55 4.48 29.12
CA ASP A 256 -29.19 4.11 30.38
C ASP A 256 -28.78 5.08 31.49
N ILE A 257 -29.72 5.36 32.40
CA ILE A 257 -29.52 6.19 33.58
C ILE A 257 -29.63 5.29 34.83
N PRO A 258 -28.49 4.85 35.40
CA PRO A 258 -28.46 4.14 36.67
C PRO A 258 -29.22 4.91 37.77
N LYS A 259 -29.91 4.18 38.66
CA LYS A 259 -30.70 4.78 39.75
C LYS A 259 -29.89 5.71 40.65
N VAL A 260 -28.60 5.38 40.85
CA VAL A 260 -27.65 6.19 41.61
C VAL A 260 -27.50 7.58 40.97
N LEU A 261 -27.49 7.66 39.64
CA LEU A 261 -27.37 8.92 38.89
C LEU A 261 -28.72 9.64 38.73
N ALA A 262 -29.84 8.90 38.71
CA ALA A 262 -31.17 9.47 38.54
C ALA A 262 -31.57 10.46 39.66
N LEU A 263 -30.92 10.41 40.83
CA LEU A 263 -31.16 11.32 41.96
C LEU A 263 -30.06 12.38 42.16
N THR A 264 -28.97 12.34 41.38
CA THR A 264 -27.85 13.28 41.49
C THR A 264 -28.01 14.46 40.56
N ASP A 265 -27.45 15.60 40.96
CA ASP A 265 -27.25 16.76 40.09
C ASP A 265 -26.13 16.46 39.07
N CYS A 266 -26.49 15.78 37.99
CA CYS A 266 -25.55 15.35 36.96
C CYS A 266 -26.00 15.77 35.57
N ALA A 267 -25.05 15.86 34.65
CA ALA A 267 -25.28 16.03 33.24
C ALA A 267 -24.53 14.96 32.44
N VAL A 268 -25.05 14.64 31.26
CA VAL A 268 -24.39 13.78 30.27
C VAL A 268 -24.21 14.62 29.01
N ALA A 269 -22.98 14.74 28.54
CA ALA A 269 -22.66 15.38 27.27
C ALA A 269 -22.12 14.33 26.30
N LEU A 270 -22.70 14.25 25.11
CA LEU A 270 -22.16 13.52 23.97
C LEU A 270 -21.52 14.53 23.02
N LEU A 271 -20.27 14.30 22.68
CA LEU A 271 -19.55 14.97 21.60
C LEU A 271 -19.20 13.91 20.55
N TYR A 272 -19.77 14.03 19.36
CA TYR A 272 -19.45 13.20 18.21
C TYR A 272 -18.59 13.99 17.21
N THR A 273 -17.47 13.42 16.78
CA THR A 273 -16.66 13.94 15.67
C THR A 273 -16.74 12.98 14.50
N THR A 274 -16.86 13.47 13.26
CA THR A 274 -16.84 12.63 12.06
C THR A 274 -15.46 12.09 11.71
N TYR A 275 -14.41 12.67 12.30
CA TYR A 275 -13.00 12.32 12.10
C TYR A 275 -12.39 11.69 13.35
N ASP A 276 -11.30 10.94 13.13
CA ASP A 276 -10.49 10.30 14.17
C ASP A 276 -9.23 11.13 14.46
N HIS A 277 -9.10 11.59 15.70
CA HIS A 277 -7.95 12.37 16.19
C HIS A 277 -7.18 11.65 17.31
N LEU A 278 -7.51 10.38 17.58
CA LEU A 278 -6.93 9.59 18.68
C LEU A 278 -6.08 8.44 18.17
N SER A 279 -6.50 7.76 17.10
CA SER A 279 -5.81 6.55 16.62
C SER A 279 -4.35 6.79 16.28
N GLU A 280 -3.99 7.95 15.72
CA GLU A 280 -2.59 8.31 15.42
C GLU A 280 -1.66 8.34 16.64
N GLN A 281 -2.24 8.48 17.84
CA GLN A 281 -1.49 8.49 19.09
C GLN A 281 -1.17 7.09 19.60
N CYS A 282 -1.76 6.06 18.99
CA CYS A 282 -1.56 4.68 19.37
C CYS A 282 -0.25 4.12 18.80
N THR A 283 0.46 3.34 19.61
CA THR A 283 1.70 2.68 19.17
C THR A 283 1.48 1.69 18.05
N SER A 284 0.28 1.09 17.96
CA SER A 284 -0.10 0.17 16.88
C SER A 284 -0.67 0.87 15.66
N TYR A 285 -0.66 2.20 15.56
CA TYR A 285 -1.22 2.88 14.40
C TYR A 285 -0.31 2.82 13.18
N LYS A 286 1.01 2.98 13.39
CA LYS A 286 2.02 2.85 12.33
C LYS A 286 2.85 1.60 12.56
N ALA A 287 3.10 0.87 11.48
CA ALA A 287 4.01 -0.25 11.49
C ALA A 287 5.46 0.24 11.64
N ASN A 288 6.22 -0.38 12.55
CA ASN A 288 7.65 -0.13 12.68
C ASN A 288 8.42 -1.21 11.93
N LYS A 289 9.34 -0.79 11.06
CA LYS A 289 10.27 -1.69 10.36
C LYS A 289 11.29 -2.19 11.38
N LYS A 290 11.53 -3.51 11.41
CA LYS A 290 12.62 -4.09 12.19
C LYS A 290 13.93 -3.48 11.72
N ALA A 291 14.74 -3.03 12.68
CA ALA A 291 16.10 -2.59 12.37
C ALA A 291 16.86 -3.79 11.78
N SER A 292 17.34 -3.66 10.54
CA SER A 292 18.17 -4.68 9.92
C SER A 292 19.47 -4.84 10.72
N ASP A 293 19.76 -6.03 11.22
CA ASP A 293 21.06 -6.43 11.81
C ASP A 293 22.16 -6.54 10.72
N GLU A 294 22.21 -5.61 9.77
CA GLU A 294 23.38 -5.47 8.91
C GLU A 294 24.45 -4.68 9.69
N PRO A 295 25.69 -5.20 9.78
CA PRO A 295 26.75 -4.46 10.44
C PRO A 295 26.97 -3.15 9.69
N VAL A 296 26.66 -2.05 10.36
CA VAL A 296 27.06 -0.70 9.95
C VAL A 296 28.57 -0.75 9.69
N VAL A 297 28.96 -0.76 8.41
CA VAL A 297 30.31 -0.39 8.04
C VAL A 297 30.40 1.10 8.37
N GLU A 298 31.01 1.40 9.51
CA GLU A 298 31.44 2.75 9.85
C GLU A 298 32.34 3.26 8.73
N THR A 299 31.74 3.93 7.74
CA THR A 299 32.47 4.89 6.91
C THR A 299 32.83 6.02 7.86
N LYS A 300 34.07 5.98 8.36
CA LYS A 300 34.65 7.10 9.11
C LYS A 300 34.55 8.35 8.23
N GLU A 301 33.70 9.27 8.64
CA GLU A 301 33.73 10.65 8.18
C GLU A 301 35.11 11.24 8.54
N GLU A 302 35.92 11.51 7.52
CA GLU A 302 37.07 12.40 7.69
C GLU A 302 36.56 13.83 7.82
N LYS A 303 36.77 14.41 9.01
CA LYS A 303 36.57 15.84 9.28
C LYS A 303 37.38 16.70 8.28
N PRO A 304 36.80 17.77 7.73
CA PRO A 304 37.58 18.82 7.08
C PRO A 304 38.37 19.60 8.14
N GLU A 305 39.69 19.76 7.95
CA GLU A 305 40.49 20.72 8.71
C GLU A 305 40.13 22.16 8.27
N GLU A 306 39.85 23.02 9.26
CA GLU A 306 39.66 24.46 9.09
C GLU A 306 41.00 25.15 8.75
N GLU A 307 41.08 25.81 7.59
CA GLU A 307 42.11 26.83 7.33
C GLU A 307 41.62 28.23 7.76
N PRO A 308 42.50 29.09 8.31
CA PRO A 308 42.10 30.36 8.88
C PRO A 308 41.89 31.45 7.82
N VAL A 309 40.88 32.27 8.07
CA VAL A 309 40.50 33.48 7.31
C VAL A 309 41.61 34.54 7.38
N ALA A 310 41.99 35.10 6.22
CA ALA A 310 42.75 36.34 6.10
C ALA A 310 42.01 37.36 5.21
N GLU A 311 42.11 38.62 5.61
CA GLU A 311 41.32 39.80 5.24
C GLU A 311 41.45 40.27 3.77
N ALA A 312 40.38 40.88 3.24
CA ALA A 312 40.39 41.80 2.07
C ALA A 312 40.81 43.23 2.51
N PRO A 313 41.08 44.27 1.66
CA PRO A 313 40.78 44.50 0.22
C PRO A 313 41.94 45.28 -0.51
N PRO A 314 41.81 46.18 -1.54
CA PRO A 314 40.73 46.54 -2.50
C PRO A 314 41.15 46.72 -4.01
N GLU A 315 40.12 46.93 -4.87
CA GLU A 315 40.01 47.70 -6.15
C GLU A 315 41.14 47.76 -7.20
N GLU A 316 40.85 47.41 -8.47
CA GLU A 316 40.74 48.31 -9.67
C GLU A 316 40.76 47.54 -11.03
N GLU A 317 40.44 48.28 -12.09
CA GLU A 317 39.91 47.92 -13.42
C GLU A 317 40.76 47.10 -14.43
N ALA A 318 40.03 46.66 -15.47
CA ALA A 318 40.38 46.60 -16.90
C ALA A 318 40.68 45.22 -17.56
N ALA A 319 39.94 44.96 -18.65
CA ALA A 319 40.01 43.80 -19.54
C ALA A 319 41.32 43.71 -20.35
N PRO A 320 41.66 42.54 -20.92
CA PRO A 320 41.60 42.40 -22.38
C PRO A 320 41.19 41.00 -22.95
N ASP A 321 40.98 41.01 -24.28
CA ASP A 321 40.58 40.00 -25.27
C ASP A 321 41.09 38.55 -25.16
N PRO A 322 40.31 37.56 -25.64
CA PRO A 322 40.77 36.21 -25.97
C PRO A 322 41.07 36.05 -27.47
N LEU A 323 42.35 35.92 -27.82
CA LEU A 323 42.79 35.43 -29.12
C LEU A 323 44.02 34.55 -28.91
N GLU A 324 43.79 33.24 -28.85
CA GLU A 324 44.68 32.14 -29.28
C GLU A 324 44.19 30.82 -28.65
N ASP A 325 43.32 30.08 -29.36
CA ASP A 325 43.57 28.67 -29.69
C ASP A 325 42.42 28.07 -30.53
N ILE A 326 42.43 28.34 -31.83
CA ILE A 326 41.61 27.62 -32.84
C ILE A 326 42.52 26.87 -33.84
N SER A 327 43.82 26.76 -33.57
CA SER A 327 44.77 26.19 -34.53
C SER A 327 45.02 24.67 -34.39
N ALA A 328 44.40 23.99 -33.42
CA ALA A 328 44.65 22.57 -33.16
C ALA A 328 43.50 21.60 -33.52
N ALA A 329 42.31 22.08 -33.90
CA ALA A 329 41.11 21.22 -34.06
C ALA A 329 40.61 21.00 -35.51
N LEU A 330 41.31 21.49 -36.54
CA LEU A 330 40.84 21.43 -37.94
C LEU A 330 41.83 20.79 -38.93
N GLN A 331 42.57 19.75 -38.53
CA GLN A 331 43.44 18.98 -39.44
C GLN A 331 43.28 17.46 -39.35
N SER A 332 42.06 16.94 -39.43
CA SER A 332 41.85 15.51 -39.70
C SER A 332 40.55 15.17 -40.43
N ILE A 333 40.24 15.89 -41.52
CA ILE A 333 39.27 15.40 -42.52
C ILE A 333 39.85 15.67 -43.91
N ASN A 334 40.46 14.66 -44.52
CA ASN A 334 40.76 14.64 -45.96
C ASN A 334 39.84 13.61 -46.63
N LEU A 335 38.83 14.11 -47.33
CA LEU A 335 38.02 13.40 -48.33
C LEU A 335 38.61 13.64 -49.73
N PHE A 336 38.52 12.61 -50.59
CA PHE A 336 38.72 12.54 -52.05
C PHE A 336 40.03 11.95 -52.62
N GLY A 337 39.86 10.84 -53.37
CA GLY A 337 40.77 10.31 -54.39
C GLY A 337 40.25 8.98 -54.99
N GLU A 338 39.83 8.98 -56.26
CA GLU A 338 39.38 7.81 -57.07
C GLU A 338 40.58 7.06 -57.79
N PRO A 339 40.41 6.07 -58.70
CA PRO A 339 40.38 4.62 -58.41
C PRO A 339 41.35 3.72 -59.25
N ALA A 340 41.32 2.40 -58.95
CA ALA A 340 41.70 1.19 -59.74
C ALA A 340 43.19 0.71 -59.77
N PRO A 341 43.50 -0.61 -59.98
CA PRO A 341 42.63 -1.74 -60.38
C PRO A 341 42.66 -3.00 -59.48
N GLU A 342 41.67 -3.87 -59.70
CA GLU A 342 41.39 -5.16 -59.04
C GLU A 342 42.36 -6.29 -59.39
N GLU A 343 42.56 -7.23 -58.44
CA GLU A 343 42.73 -8.68 -58.66
C GLU A 343 42.42 -9.46 -57.34
N PRO A 344 42.13 -10.78 -57.36
CA PRO A 344 40.84 -11.32 -56.91
C PRO A 344 40.73 -11.74 -55.43
N LYS A 345 39.49 -11.62 -54.96
CA LYS A 345 38.96 -11.96 -53.63
C LYS A 345 39.33 -13.37 -53.15
N ARG A 346 39.96 -13.46 -51.98
CA ARG A 346 39.78 -14.59 -51.06
C ARG A 346 38.70 -14.19 -50.06
N VAL A 347 37.54 -14.82 -50.14
CA VAL A 347 36.46 -14.63 -49.16
C VAL A 347 36.94 -15.25 -47.85
N GLU A 348 37.54 -14.43 -46.99
CA GLU A 348 37.65 -14.75 -45.58
C GLU A 348 36.27 -14.52 -44.97
N VAL A 349 35.66 -15.62 -44.50
CA VAL A 349 34.51 -15.57 -43.62
C VAL A 349 34.93 -14.76 -42.40
N LYS A 350 34.48 -13.50 -42.31
CA LYS A 350 34.57 -12.72 -41.07
C LYS A 350 34.00 -13.59 -39.97
N LYS A 351 34.83 -14.01 -39.02
CA LYS A 351 34.37 -14.28 -37.66
C LYS A 351 33.73 -12.98 -37.22
N LEU A 352 32.40 -12.94 -37.19
CA LEU A 352 31.68 -11.91 -36.44
C LEU A 352 32.21 -12.05 -35.02
N GLU A 353 32.94 -11.04 -34.57
CA GLU A 353 33.22 -10.84 -33.16
C GLU A 353 31.85 -10.84 -32.47
N ASP A 354 31.69 -11.70 -31.47
CA ASP A 354 30.52 -11.68 -30.61
C ASP A 354 30.54 -10.31 -29.92
N GLU A 355 29.82 -9.32 -30.47
CA GLU A 355 29.55 -8.07 -29.76
C GLU A 355 28.78 -8.45 -28.50
N GLU A 356 29.49 -8.55 -27.37
CA GLU A 356 28.87 -8.70 -26.05
C GLU A 356 28.06 -7.43 -25.78
N VAL A 357 26.74 -7.56 -25.95
CA VAL A 357 25.80 -6.48 -25.63
C VAL A 357 25.68 -6.44 -24.12
N ALA A 358 26.00 -5.30 -23.51
CA ALA A 358 25.83 -5.12 -22.06
C ALA A 358 24.39 -5.49 -21.65
N GLU A 359 24.25 -6.14 -20.49
CA GLU A 359 22.91 -6.47 -19.99
C GLU A 359 22.21 -5.19 -19.57
N TYR A 360 20.91 -5.12 -19.79
CA TYR A 360 20.13 -4.03 -19.22
C TYR A 360 20.19 -4.17 -17.67
N PRO A 361 20.60 -3.13 -16.94
CA PRO A 361 20.76 -3.21 -15.49
C PRO A 361 19.38 -3.20 -14.81
N PHE A 362 18.85 -4.38 -14.53
CA PHE A 362 17.62 -4.47 -13.74
C PHE A 362 17.93 -4.19 -12.27
N PRO A 363 17.20 -3.26 -11.61
CA PRO A 363 17.29 -3.11 -10.17
C PRO A 363 16.85 -4.42 -9.51
N GLN A 364 17.57 -4.81 -8.45
CA GLN A 364 17.19 -5.97 -7.66
C GLN A 364 15.99 -5.61 -6.79
N SER A 365 14.98 -6.48 -6.75
CA SER A 365 13.89 -6.33 -5.80
C SER A 365 14.46 -6.34 -4.38
N PRO A 366 14.17 -5.31 -3.57
CA PRO A 366 14.57 -5.33 -2.17
C PRO A 366 13.97 -6.56 -1.48
N ALA A 367 14.66 -7.06 -0.46
CA ALA A 367 14.07 -8.09 0.40
C ALA A 367 12.78 -7.55 1.03
N PRO A 368 11.74 -8.38 1.23
CA PRO A 368 10.53 -7.95 1.92
C PRO A 368 10.91 -7.32 3.27
N PRO A 369 10.44 -6.11 3.58
CA PRO A 369 10.71 -5.49 4.86
C PRO A 369 10.09 -6.34 5.97
N GLU A 370 10.87 -6.61 7.01
CA GLU A 370 10.33 -7.25 8.21
C GLU A 370 9.80 -6.18 9.16
N PHE A 371 8.61 -6.40 9.71
CA PHE A 371 7.98 -5.49 10.65
C PHE A 371 7.94 -6.08 12.06
N ASP A 372 7.86 -5.21 13.06
CA ASP A 372 7.64 -5.60 14.45
C ASP A 372 6.26 -6.25 14.60
N GLU A 373 6.23 -7.39 15.28
CA GLU A 373 4.98 -8.09 15.61
C GLU A 373 4.21 -7.28 16.65
N PHE A 374 2.87 -7.36 16.59
CA PHE A 374 2.03 -6.73 17.59
C PHE A 374 2.19 -7.47 18.93
N ASP A 375 2.17 -6.72 20.04
CA ASP A 375 2.09 -7.34 21.37
C ASP A 375 0.67 -7.87 21.57
N ASP A 376 0.51 -9.18 21.69
CA ASP A 376 -0.77 -9.90 21.82
C ASP A 376 -1.47 -9.66 23.18
N ASP A 377 -1.61 -8.40 23.61
CA ASP A 377 -2.48 -8.05 24.73
C ASP A 377 -3.94 -8.24 24.30
N PRO A 378 -4.67 -9.20 24.89
CA PRO A 378 -6.03 -9.55 24.47
C PRO A 378 -7.05 -8.41 24.65
N ASP A 379 -6.72 -7.41 25.47
CA ASP A 379 -7.59 -6.27 25.73
C ASP A 379 -7.32 -5.09 24.78
N VAL A 380 -6.22 -5.10 24.02
CA VAL A 380 -5.80 -4.00 23.14
C VAL A 380 -6.13 -4.31 21.69
N VAL A 381 -6.63 -3.30 20.98
CA VAL A 381 -6.91 -3.40 19.55
C VAL A 381 -5.65 -3.12 18.76
N ASP A 382 -5.28 -4.06 17.88
CA ASP A 382 -4.27 -3.82 16.86
C ASP A 382 -4.86 -2.97 15.72
N LEU A 383 -4.49 -1.69 15.68
CA LEU A 383 -4.95 -0.77 14.62
C LEU A 383 -4.35 -1.04 13.24
N ARG A 384 -3.42 -1.99 13.13
CA ARG A 384 -2.91 -2.48 11.84
C ARG A 384 -3.87 -3.49 11.23
N SER A 385 -4.45 -4.34 12.07
CA SER A 385 -5.52 -5.28 11.70
C SER A 385 -6.90 -4.64 11.59
N TYR A 386 -7.19 -3.60 12.38
CA TYR A 386 -8.53 -3.01 12.50
C TYR A 386 -8.53 -1.50 12.23
N GLN A 387 -9.53 -1.03 11.51
CA GLN A 387 -9.75 0.39 11.22
C GLN A 387 -10.95 0.93 12.00
N VAL A 388 -10.89 2.21 12.37
CA VAL A 388 -12.01 2.96 12.93
C VAL A 388 -12.95 3.37 11.79
N VAL A 389 -14.20 2.91 11.83
CA VAL A 389 -15.19 3.11 10.74
C VAL A 389 -16.18 4.22 11.01
N SER A 390 -16.36 4.55 12.28
CA SER A 390 -17.20 5.64 12.72
C SER A 390 -16.29 6.59 13.48
N GLY A 391 -16.44 7.89 13.24
CA GLY A 391 -15.73 8.90 14.03
C GLY A 391 -16.02 8.77 15.53
N ILE A 392 -15.41 9.62 16.35
CA ILE A 392 -15.30 9.37 17.79
C ILE A 392 -16.54 9.85 18.54
N PHE A 393 -17.09 9.01 19.42
CA PHE A 393 -18.14 9.37 20.37
C PHE A 393 -17.53 9.58 21.76
N THR A 394 -17.39 10.82 22.18
CA THR A 394 -16.99 11.19 23.54
C THR A 394 -18.23 11.39 24.40
N ILE A 395 -18.47 10.49 25.34
CA ILE A 395 -19.62 10.55 26.25
C ILE A 395 -19.09 10.85 27.65
N SER A 396 -19.42 12.03 28.16
CA SER A 396 -18.90 12.56 29.41
C SER A 396 -20.01 12.63 30.46
N LEU A 397 -19.73 12.10 31.65
CA LEU A 397 -20.56 12.29 32.83
C LEU A 397 -20.03 13.45 33.65
N LEU A 398 -20.90 14.42 33.92
CA LEU A 398 -20.54 15.72 34.45
C LEU A 398 -21.34 16.02 35.72
N HIS A 399 -20.76 16.77 36.64
CA HIS A 399 -21.51 17.45 37.68
C HIS A 399 -22.28 18.62 37.09
N LEU A 400 -23.54 18.77 37.47
CA LEU A 400 -24.32 19.93 37.07
C LEU A 400 -23.80 21.17 37.83
N PRO A 401 -23.43 22.26 37.14
CA PRO A 401 -22.96 23.46 37.80
C PRO A 401 -24.07 24.10 38.65
N PRO A 402 -23.73 24.93 39.65
CA PRO A 402 -24.72 25.50 40.57
C PRO A 402 -25.81 26.30 39.85
N GLN A 403 -27.04 25.79 39.89
CA GLN A 403 -28.18 26.46 39.27
C GLN A 403 -28.69 27.64 40.11
N PRO A 404 -29.30 28.67 39.49
CA PRO A 404 -29.88 29.80 40.21
C PRO A 404 -30.94 29.38 41.23
N LYS A 405 -30.91 30.00 42.41
CA LYS A 405 -31.87 29.75 43.49
C LYS A 405 -32.64 31.01 43.86
N VAL A 406 -33.96 30.89 43.96
CA VAL A 406 -34.83 31.98 44.41
C VAL A 406 -34.84 32.02 45.95
N CYS A 407 -34.34 33.12 46.50
CA CYS A 407 -34.26 33.41 47.92
C CYS A 407 -35.08 34.67 48.23
N GLY A 408 -36.38 34.49 48.49
CA GLY A 408 -37.31 35.61 48.64
C GLY A 408 -37.52 36.34 47.32
N ASN A 409 -37.10 37.61 47.25
CA ASN A 409 -37.18 38.43 46.02
C ASN A 409 -35.86 38.45 45.22
N TRP A 410 -34.85 37.69 45.66
CA TRP A 410 -33.54 37.62 45.00
C TRP A 410 -33.38 36.30 44.27
N THR A 411 -32.71 36.32 43.12
CA THR A 411 -32.20 35.13 42.44
C THR A 411 -30.69 35.15 42.61
N ILE A 412 -30.12 34.11 43.24
CA ILE A 412 -28.71 34.02 43.58
C ILE A 412 -28.12 32.76 42.95
N THR A 413 -26.96 32.90 42.32
CA THR A 413 -26.21 31.79 41.70
C THR A 413 -24.77 31.83 42.21
N GLN A 414 -24.20 30.67 42.51
CA GLN A 414 -22.78 30.58 42.87
C GLN A 414 -21.94 30.68 41.61
N VAL A 415 -20.95 31.58 41.61
CA VAL A 415 -19.97 31.68 40.54
C VAL A 415 -18.95 30.55 40.70
N VAL A 416 -18.70 29.82 39.61
CA VAL A 416 -17.71 28.73 39.50
C VAL A 416 -16.79 28.99 38.31
N PRO A 417 -15.57 28.41 38.27
CA PRO A 417 -14.72 28.47 37.09
C PRO A 417 -15.41 27.90 35.85
N THR A 418 -15.07 28.40 34.66
CA THR A 418 -15.59 27.92 33.37
C THR A 418 -14.90 26.63 32.94
N GLU A 419 -15.10 25.56 33.71
CA GLU A 419 -14.49 24.26 33.46
C GLU A 419 -15.48 23.14 33.72
N LEU A 420 -15.49 22.13 32.84
CA LEU A 420 -16.29 20.93 33.04
C LEU A 420 -15.76 20.13 34.24
N VAL A 421 -16.65 19.87 35.20
CA VAL A 421 -16.34 19.01 36.34
C VAL A 421 -16.87 17.61 36.07
N TYR A 422 -15.96 16.68 35.76
CA TYR A 422 -16.29 15.29 35.50
C TYR A 422 -16.71 14.56 36.78
N MET A 423 -17.63 13.62 36.63
CA MET A 423 -18.10 12.77 37.72
C MET A 423 -17.74 11.31 37.44
N ASP A 424 -17.16 10.65 38.44
CA ASP A 424 -16.76 9.26 38.32
C ASP A 424 -17.95 8.32 38.41
N TYR A 425 -18.05 7.43 37.43
CA TYR A 425 -18.95 6.28 37.47
C TYR A 425 -18.21 5.05 36.96
N VAL A 426 -18.14 4.04 37.82
CA VAL A 426 -17.62 2.71 37.48
C VAL A 426 -18.64 1.70 37.97
N ALA A 427 -19.09 0.84 37.06
CA ALA A 427 -19.99 -0.26 37.35
C ALA A 427 -19.33 -1.27 38.30
N ASP A 428 -20.13 -1.84 39.20
CA ASP A 428 -19.63 -2.85 40.12
C ASP A 428 -19.31 -4.14 39.35
N PRO A 429 -18.22 -4.84 39.69
CA PRO A 429 -17.93 -6.13 39.09
C PRO A 429 -19.07 -7.12 39.40
N PRO A 430 -19.40 -8.01 38.46
CA PRO A 430 -20.47 -8.98 38.67
C PRO A 430 -20.18 -9.83 39.91
N LEU A 431 -21.13 -9.85 40.86
CA LEU A 431 -21.01 -10.65 42.08
C LEU A 431 -20.85 -12.14 41.71
N PRO A 432 -19.93 -12.89 42.36
CA PRO A 432 -19.81 -14.33 42.16
C PRO A 432 -21.13 -15.01 42.51
N THR A 433 -21.66 -15.82 41.60
CA THR A 433 -22.90 -16.57 41.82
C THR A 433 -22.69 -17.58 42.95
N GLU A 434 -23.01 -17.22 44.20
CA GLU A 434 -23.02 -18.17 45.30
C GLU A 434 -24.14 -19.19 45.08
N SER A 435 -23.74 -20.45 44.91
CA SER A 435 -24.62 -21.61 44.92
C SER A 435 -25.40 -21.62 46.24
N LYS A 436 -26.71 -21.41 46.15
CA LYS A 436 -27.63 -21.50 47.29
C LYS A 436 -27.60 -22.91 47.90
N GLU A 437 -26.86 -23.08 48.99
CA GLU A 437 -27.16 -24.11 49.97
C GLU A 437 -27.92 -23.52 51.16
N SER A 438 -28.87 -24.32 51.63
CA SER A 438 -29.97 -24.03 52.54
C SER A 438 -29.54 -23.74 53.98
N GLY A 439 -30.21 -22.78 54.64
CA GLY A 439 -30.28 -22.76 56.10
C GLY A 439 -30.86 -21.49 56.72
N GLU A 440 -32.00 -21.63 57.39
CA GLU A 440 -32.51 -20.83 58.54
C GLU A 440 -33.27 -19.51 58.29
N GLU A 441 -34.60 -19.60 58.43
CA GLU A 441 -35.62 -18.55 58.20
C GLU A 441 -35.66 -17.42 59.25
N GLY A 442 -34.65 -17.28 60.10
CA GLY A 442 -34.57 -16.25 61.16
C GLY A 442 -33.80 -14.98 60.77
N GLU A 443 -32.77 -15.11 59.93
CA GLU A 443 -31.92 -14.01 59.46
C GLU A 443 -32.45 -13.35 58.16
N LEU A 444 -33.42 -14.01 57.52
CA LEU A 444 -34.01 -13.68 56.22
C LEU A 444 -34.67 -12.30 56.12
N ARG A 445 -35.00 -11.62 57.24
CA ARG A 445 -35.58 -10.26 57.20
C ARG A 445 -34.51 -9.17 57.18
N LYS A 446 -33.44 -9.32 57.96
CA LYS A 446 -32.30 -8.41 57.92
C LYS A 446 -31.46 -8.62 56.65
N GLU A 447 -31.34 -9.86 56.18
CA GLU A 447 -30.71 -10.16 54.87
C GLU A 447 -31.56 -9.70 53.69
N LYS A 448 -32.90 -9.73 53.77
CA LYS A 448 -33.77 -9.16 52.73
C LYS A 448 -33.73 -7.63 52.69
N GLU A 449 -33.69 -6.97 53.85
CA GLU A 449 -33.53 -5.51 53.91
C GLU A 449 -32.12 -5.11 53.47
N ALA A 450 -31.06 -5.81 53.93
CA ALA A 450 -29.69 -5.59 53.49
C ALA A 450 -29.48 -5.91 51.99
N SER A 451 -30.12 -6.94 51.44
CA SER A 451 -30.06 -7.23 49.99
C SER A 451 -30.94 -6.31 49.13
N LEU A 452 -31.98 -5.68 49.70
CA LEU A 452 -32.75 -4.62 49.05
C LEU A 452 -32.03 -3.26 49.07
N GLU A 453 -31.28 -2.98 50.15
CA GLU A 453 -30.37 -1.82 50.24
C GLU A 453 -29.12 -2.00 49.36
N GLN A 454 -28.50 -3.20 49.36
CA GLN A 454 -27.40 -3.52 48.43
C GLN A 454 -27.83 -3.39 46.97
N LYS A 455 -29.03 -3.87 46.59
CA LYS A 455 -29.59 -3.66 45.24
C LYS A 455 -29.93 -2.21 44.89
N ARG A 456 -29.97 -1.30 45.88
CA ARG A 456 -30.18 0.14 45.64
C ARG A 456 -28.87 0.87 45.38
N ASP A 457 -27.77 0.36 45.93
CA ASP A 457 -26.42 0.94 45.79
C ASP A 457 -25.58 0.26 44.69
N GLU A 458 -26.02 -0.88 44.16
CA GLU A 458 -25.43 -1.53 42.98
C GLU A 458 -25.34 -0.57 41.79
N ARG A 459 -24.14 -0.48 41.20
CA ARG A 459 -23.83 0.30 40.00
C ARG A 459 -23.85 -0.62 38.77
N PRO A 460 -24.95 -0.67 38.00
CA PRO A 460 -25.04 -1.52 36.82
C PRO A 460 -24.15 -1.03 35.67
N LEU A 461 -23.90 -1.89 34.69
CA LEU A 461 -23.35 -1.46 33.40
C LEU A 461 -24.29 -0.47 32.72
N ILE A 462 -23.73 0.50 32.00
CA ILE A 462 -24.46 1.51 31.25
C ILE A 462 -24.74 0.96 29.85
N GLY A 463 -26.01 0.75 29.50
CA GLY A 463 -26.41 0.49 28.13
C GLY A 463 -26.29 1.75 27.28
N MET A 464 -25.73 1.60 26.08
CA MET A 464 -25.58 2.63 25.08
C MET A 464 -26.12 2.12 23.75
N THR A 465 -26.79 3.00 23.00
CA THR A 465 -27.19 2.74 21.61
C THR A 465 -26.72 3.90 20.76
N LEU A 466 -25.97 3.60 19.71
CA LEU A 466 -25.47 4.56 18.73
C LEU A 466 -26.04 4.23 17.35
N ARG A 467 -26.67 5.18 16.69
CA ARG A 467 -26.98 5.07 15.26
C ARG A 467 -25.74 5.43 14.46
N ILE A 468 -25.43 4.58 13.48
CA ILE A 468 -24.32 4.79 12.56
C ILE A 468 -24.75 5.85 11.53
N PRO A 469 -23.93 6.88 11.28
CA PRO A 469 -24.25 7.90 10.29
C PRO A 469 -24.45 7.31 8.88
N PRO A 470 -25.35 7.88 8.05
CA PRO A 470 -25.70 7.32 6.74
C PRO A 470 -24.56 7.34 5.72
N HIS A 471 -23.52 8.14 5.94
CA HIS A 471 -22.34 8.22 5.06
C HIS A 471 -21.29 7.15 5.37
N VAL A 472 -21.42 6.40 6.47
CA VAL A 472 -20.49 5.33 6.85
C VAL A 472 -20.90 4.03 6.15
N VAL A 473 -19.98 3.46 5.38
CA VAL A 473 -20.14 2.15 4.74
C VAL A 473 -19.52 1.09 5.63
N LEU A 474 -20.29 0.06 5.96
CA LEU A 474 -19.85 -1.05 6.80
C LEU A 474 -19.78 -2.32 5.94
N SER A 475 -18.64 -2.99 5.99
CA SER A 475 -18.47 -4.29 5.32
C SER A 475 -18.94 -5.43 6.24
N GLU A 476 -18.87 -5.24 7.55
CA GLU A 476 -19.33 -6.21 8.56
C GLU A 476 -20.04 -5.54 9.75
N CYS A 477 -20.46 -6.34 10.71
CA CYS A 477 -20.97 -5.85 11.98
C CYS A 477 -19.83 -5.18 12.76
N PRO A 478 -19.85 -3.85 12.97
CA PRO A 478 -18.75 -3.17 13.63
C PRO A 478 -18.70 -3.51 15.12
N ARG A 479 -17.49 -3.52 15.68
CA ARG A 479 -17.24 -3.78 17.10
C ARG A 479 -17.03 -2.45 17.86
N PRO A 480 -17.76 -2.21 18.96
CA PRO A 480 -17.51 -1.05 19.80
C PRO A 480 -16.25 -1.22 20.65
N VAL A 481 -15.46 -0.16 20.75
CA VAL A 481 -14.22 -0.08 21.52
C VAL A 481 -14.15 1.21 22.31
N LYS A 482 -13.35 1.22 23.38
CA LYS A 482 -13.19 2.37 24.26
C LYS A 482 -11.72 2.81 24.31
N TRP A 483 -11.49 4.11 24.27
CA TRP A 483 -10.16 4.69 24.39
C TRP A 483 -9.65 4.64 25.83
N ASP A 484 -8.45 4.08 26.02
CA ASP A 484 -7.69 4.18 27.26
C ASP A 484 -6.68 5.34 27.14
N SER A 485 -7.01 6.47 27.75
CA SER A 485 -6.15 7.67 27.75
C SER A 485 -4.80 7.47 28.44
N SER A 486 -4.67 6.51 29.36
CA SER A 486 -3.43 6.27 30.11
C SER A 486 -2.41 5.49 29.27
N ARG A 487 -2.89 4.50 28.52
CA ARG A 487 -2.09 3.67 27.63
C ARG A 487 -2.01 4.23 26.21
N LYS A 488 -2.91 5.16 25.85
CA LYS A 488 -3.14 5.67 24.48
C LYS A 488 -3.46 4.56 23.49
N VAL A 489 -4.41 3.69 23.85
CA VAL A 489 -4.83 2.56 23.02
C VAL A 489 -6.35 2.43 22.99
N TRP A 490 -6.87 1.85 21.91
CA TRP A 490 -8.25 1.37 21.89
C TRP A 490 -8.33 0.00 22.58
N SER A 491 -9.33 -0.18 23.43
CA SER A 491 -9.51 -1.39 24.24
C SER A 491 -10.93 -1.95 24.16
N VAL A 492 -11.03 -3.28 24.24
CA VAL A 492 -12.29 -4.04 24.28
C VAL A 492 -12.72 -4.42 25.70
N LYS A 493 -11.86 -4.22 26.71
CA LYS A 493 -12.03 -4.69 28.10
C LYS A 493 -13.32 -4.24 28.77
N ASP A 494 -13.71 -3.00 28.51
CA ASP A 494 -14.81 -2.31 29.18
C ASP A 494 -16.14 -2.40 28.40
N ILE A 495 -16.21 -3.27 27.40
CA ILE A 495 -17.35 -3.41 26.48
C ILE A 495 -17.95 -4.81 26.57
N SER A 496 -19.27 -4.90 26.68
CA SER A 496 -20.00 -6.17 26.78
C SER A 496 -21.39 -6.08 26.13
N ASP A 497 -22.05 -7.22 25.95
CA ASP A 497 -23.43 -7.34 25.44
C ASP A 497 -23.68 -6.57 24.11
N TYR A 498 -22.68 -6.49 23.24
CA TYR A 498 -22.80 -5.72 22.00
C TYR A 498 -23.68 -6.44 20.96
N LYS A 499 -24.50 -5.68 20.25
CA LYS A 499 -25.41 -6.13 19.20
C LYS A 499 -25.54 -5.06 18.13
N TYR A 500 -25.52 -5.49 16.88
CA TYR A 500 -25.78 -4.63 15.74
C TYR A 500 -27.16 -4.94 15.16
N ASN A 501 -27.92 -3.89 14.87
CA ASN A 501 -29.17 -3.97 14.14
C ASN A 501 -28.98 -3.36 12.75
N ASP A 502 -29.03 -4.21 11.74
CA ASP A 502 -28.81 -3.82 10.34
C ASP A 502 -29.98 -3.00 9.75
N GLU A 503 -31.21 -3.23 10.20
CA GLU A 503 -32.39 -2.49 9.73
C GLU A 503 -32.38 -1.04 10.21
N THR A 504 -31.97 -0.81 11.46
CA THR A 504 -31.91 0.53 12.06
C THR A 504 -30.52 1.16 11.98
N LYS A 505 -29.54 0.44 11.41
CA LYS A 505 -28.11 0.80 11.38
C LYS A 505 -27.63 1.31 12.73
N SER A 506 -27.86 0.54 13.80
CA SER A 506 -27.53 0.95 15.16
C SER A 506 -26.79 -0.13 15.94
N VAL A 507 -25.76 0.28 16.70
CA VAL A 507 -24.99 -0.56 17.60
C VAL A 507 -25.45 -0.33 19.02
N GLN A 508 -25.83 -1.40 19.71
CA GLN A 508 -26.14 -1.41 21.13
C GLN A 508 -25.00 -2.11 21.86
N PHE A 509 -24.54 -1.57 22.98
CA PHE A 509 -23.52 -2.21 23.82
C PHE A 509 -23.64 -1.74 25.27
N LYS A 510 -22.98 -2.44 26.18
CA LYS A 510 -22.88 -2.06 27.57
C LYS A 510 -21.44 -1.75 27.94
N THR A 511 -21.26 -0.70 28.74
CA THR A 511 -19.95 -0.30 29.25
C THR A 511 -19.91 -0.12 30.75
N ASN A 512 -18.73 -0.25 31.35
CA ASN A 512 -18.53 -0.07 32.79
C ASN A 512 -18.46 1.40 33.23
N SER A 513 -18.13 2.31 32.32
CA SER A 513 -17.86 3.72 32.63
C SER A 513 -17.95 4.57 31.36
N PHE A 514 -18.14 5.88 31.56
CA PHE A 514 -18.15 6.87 30.50
C PHE A 514 -16.74 7.09 29.91
N GLY A 515 -16.64 7.67 28.71
CA GLY A 515 -15.36 7.82 28.01
C GLY A 515 -15.50 8.10 26.51
N LYS A 516 -14.39 7.92 25.78
CA LYS A 516 -14.35 8.05 24.32
C LYS A 516 -14.51 6.67 23.68
N PHE A 517 -15.42 6.54 22.73
CA PHE A 517 -15.76 5.30 22.05
C PHE A 517 -15.61 5.44 20.54
N ALA A 518 -15.30 4.33 19.89
CA ALA A 518 -15.28 4.22 18.44
C ALA A 518 -15.89 2.88 18.02
N LEU A 519 -16.21 2.79 16.73
CA LEU A 519 -16.59 1.54 16.08
C LEU A 519 -15.43 1.11 15.19
N ILE A 520 -15.02 -0.15 15.29
CA ILE A 520 -13.96 -0.72 14.44
C ILE A 520 -14.50 -1.86 13.58
N GLN A 521 -13.83 -2.11 12.46
CA GLN A 521 -14.02 -3.29 11.62
C GLN A 521 -12.65 -3.78 11.12
N ASP A 522 -12.58 -5.02 10.65
CA ASP A 522 -11.38 -5.56 10.02
C ASP A 522 -10.98 -4.70 8.80
N SER A 523 -9.72 -4.23 8.79
CA SER A 523 -9.17 -3.41 7.69
C SER A 523 -9.06 -4.20 6.39
N TYR A 524 -8.88 -5.51 6.49
CA TYR A 524 -8.55 -6.42 5.39
C TYR A 524 -9.70 -7.32 4.98
N ILE A 525 -10.93 -7.05 5.45
CA ILE A 525 -12.13 -7.83 5.10
C ILE A 525 -12.36 -7.99 3.59
N ASN A 526 -11.86 -7.04 2.79
CA ASN A 526 -11.98 -7.02 1.34
C ASN A 526 -10.74 -7.57 0.62
N MET A 527 -9.79 -8.16 1.36
CA MET A 527 -8.58 -8.77 0.83
C MET A 527 -8.47 -10.24 1.30
N PRO A 528 -7.96 -11.15 0.47
CA PRO A 528 -7.53 -10.95 -0.91
C PRO A 528 -8.71 -10.65 -1.85
N PHE A 529 -8.42 -9.99 -2.96
CA PHE A 529 -9.41 -9.71 -4.00
C PHE A 529 -9.81 -11.01 -4.71
N GLN A 530 -11.08 -11.15 -5.07
CA GLN A 530 -11.57 -12.32 -5.82
C GLN A 530 -11.34 -12.15 -7.32
N SER A 531 -11.50 -10.93 -7.82
CA SER A 531 -11.21 -10.57 -9.21
C SER A 531 -10.95 -9.07 -9.31
N TRP A 532 -10.23 -8.68 -10.36
CA TRP A 532 -10.08 -7.27 -10.73
C TRP A 532 -10.07 -7.15 -12.25
N GLU A 533 -10.59 -6.03 -12.76
CA GLU A 533 -10.66 -5.74 -14.19
C GLU A 533 -10.46 -4.25 -14.43
N ILE A 534 -9.61 -3.87 -15.39
CA ILE A 534 -9.49 -2.50 -15.86
C ILE A 534 -9.84 -2.42 -17.35
N ARG A 535 -10.78 -1.53 -17.70
CA ARG A 535 -11.38 -1.40 -19.03
C ARG A 535 -11.28 0.04 -19.55
N PRO A 536 -10.71 0.31 -20.73
CA PRO A 536 -10.84 1.62 -21.36
C PRO A 536 -12.29 1.89 -21.78
N ARG A 537 -12.80 3.09 -21.50
CA ARG A 537 -14.03 3.63 -22.08
C ARG A 537 -13.76 4.65 -23.18
N ALA A 538 -12.76 5.51 -22.97
CA ALA A 538 -12.31 6.51 -23.94
C ALA A 538 -10.79 6.72 -23.81
N THR A 539 -10.19 7.60 -24.63
CA THR A 539 -8.73 7.83 -24.62
C THR A 539 -8.15 8.16 -23.24
N ASN A 540 -8.88 8.91 -22.42
CA ASN A 540 -8.48 9.29 -21.05
C ASN A 540 -9.57 8.94 -20.03
N TRP A 541 -10.26 7.83 -20.24
CA TRP A 541 -11.31 7.35 -19.35
C TRP A 541 -11.27 5.84 -19.29
N ALA A 542 -11.09 5.29 -18.09
CA ALA A 542 -11.17 3.86 -17.84
C ALA A 542 -12.11 3.58 -16.66
N VAL A 543 -12.53 2.33 -16.54
CA VAL A 543 -13.23 1.81 -15.38
C VAL A 543 -12.36 0.74 -14.76
N PHE A 544 -12.11 0.84 -13.46
CA PHE A 544 -11.41 -0.16 -12.69
C PHE A 544 -12.37 -0.80 -11.70
N THR A 545 -12.61 -2.09 -11.86
CA THR A 545 -13.50 -2.90 -11.04
C THR A 545 -12.66 -3.80 -10.15
N ILE A 546 -12.89 -3.77 -8.84
CA ILE A 546 -12.34 -4.73 -7.87
C ILE A 546 -13.52 -5.46 -7.24
N THR A 547 -13.53 -6.79 -7.35
CA THR A 547 -14.48 -7.65 -6.65
C THR A 547 -13.77 -8.30 -5.47
N ALA A 548 -14.23 -7.99 -4.27
CA ALA A 548 -13.77 -8.59 -3.03
C ALA A 548 -14.80 -9.59 -2.49
N ALA A 549 -14.51 -10.20 -1.34
CA ALA A 549 -15.42 -11.17 -0.72
C ALA A 549 -16.79 -10.61 -0.33
N VAL A 550 -16.86 -9.33 0.06
CA VAL A 550 -18.07 -8.72 0.64
C VAL A 550 -18.61 -7.54 -0.19
N LEU A 551 -17.82 -6.99 -1.10
CA LEU A 551 -18.24 -5.88 -1.96
C LEU A 551 -17.61 -5.93 -3.36
N GLU A 552 -18.23 -5.20 -4.26
CA GLU A 552 -17.74 -4.92 -5.61
C GLU A 552 -17.63 -3.39 -5.74
N ILE A 553 -16.44 -2.91 -6.10
CA ILE A 553 -16.15 -1.49 -6.28
C ILE A 553 -15.87 -1.22 -7.75
N VAL A 554 -16.59 -0.25 -8.30
CA VAL A 554 -16.40 0.24 -9.67
C VAL A 554 -15.91 1.68 -9.61
N ILE A 555 -14.68 1.90 -10.04
CA ILE A 555 -14.01 3.20 -10.02
C ILE A 555 -13.99 3.76 -11.45
N GLU A 556 -14.69 4.87 -11.68
CA GLU A 556 -14.53 5.65 -12.91
C GLU A 556 -13.27 6.52 -12.85
N ILE A 557 -12.31 6.20 -13.71
CA ILE A 557 -11.04 6.88 -13.80
C ILE A 557 -11.20 8.08 -14.74
N LYS A 558 -11.61 9.22 -14.16
CA LYS A 558 -11.60 10.55 -14.80
C LYS A 558 -10.79 11.57 -14.00
N ARG A 559 -10.82 11.45 -12.66
CA ARG A 559 -10.02 12.09 -11.58
C ARG A 559 -10.64 11.60 -10.26
N LEU A 560 -9.87 11.21 -9.24
CA LEU A 560 -10.42 10.60 -8.02
C LEU A 560 -10.42 11.50 -6.78
N THR A 561 -11.47 11.32 -5.98
CA THR A 561 -11.63 11.81 -4.60
C THR A 561 -12.02 10.65 -3.68
N VAL A 562 -11.55 10.75 -2.43
CA VAL A 562 -11.55 9.78 -1.34
C VAL A 562 -12.95 9.20 -1.04
N CYS A 563 -13.05 7.86 -0.92
CA CYS A 563 -14.13 7.16 -0.25
C CYS A 563 -13.52 6.30 0.86
N GLY A 564 -14.14 6.25 2.04
CA GLY A 564 -13.65 5.56 3.25
C GLY A 564 -13.69 4.02 3.17
N VAL A 565 -13.18 3.44 2.09
CA VAL A 565 -13.04 2.00 1.88
C VAL A 565 -11.57 1.66 1.69
N THR A 566 -11.05 0.79 2.55
CA THR A 566 -9.66 0.33 2.49
C THR A 566 -9.52 -0.76 1.42
N ILE A 567 -9.06 -0.35 0.24
CA ILE A 567 -8.72 -1.22 -0.90
C ILE A 567 -7.23 -1.15 -1.28
N PHE A 568 -6.43 -0.40 -0.50
CA PHE A 568 -5.01 -0.22 -0.72
C PHE A 568 -4.23 -0.87 0.43
N PRO A 569 -3.39 -1.89 0.17
CA PRO A 569 -2.60 -2.51 1.21
C PRO A 569 -1.64 -1.51 1.88
N ALA A 570 -1.65 -1.44 3.21
CA ALA A 570 -0.61 -0.81 4.02
C ALA A 570 0.74 -1.56 3.93
N GLU A 571 1.83 -0.94 4.37
CA GLU A 571 3.20 -1.48 4.24
C GLU A 571 3.38 -2.89 4.83
N ASP A 572 2.70 -3.22 5.93
CA ASP A 572 2.80 -4.49 6.64
C ASP A 572 1.60 -5.42 6.42
N SER A 573 0.76 -5.14 5.41
CA SER A 573 -0.47 -5.92 5.13
C SER A 573 -0.23 -7.40 4.86
N THR A 574 0.99 -7.78 4.46
CA THR A 574 1.40 -9.18 4.27
C THR A 574 1.35 -10.00 5.56
N ASN A 575 1.33 -9.36 6.73
CA ASN A 575 1.20 -10.04 8.02
C ASN A 575 -0.24 -10.49 8.30
N TYR A 576 -1.23 -9.85 7.66
CA TYR A 576 -2.64 -10.03 7.97
C TYR A 576 -3.41 -10.73 6.85
N VAL A 577 -2.89 -10.71 5.62
CA VAL A 577 -3.54 -11.27 4.42
C VAL A 577 -2.64 -12.30 3.74
N SER A 578 -3.24 -13.40 3.27
CA SER A 578 -2.55 -14.34 2.38
C SER A 578 -2.32 -13.71 1.00
N ILE A 579 -1.05 -13.59 0.60
CA ILE A 579 -0.68 -12.99 -0.69
C ILE A 579 0.01 -13.99 -1.62
N GLN A 580 0.03 -13.64 -2.90
CA GLN A 580 0.90 -14.26 -3.89
C GLN A 580 2.20 -13.45 -3.95
N GLU A 581 3.25 -13.88 -3.26
CA GLU A 581 4.48 -13.08 -3.20
C GLU A 581 5.13 -12.97 -4.59
N LYS A 582 5.08 -11.76 -5.17
CA LYS A 582 5.72 -11.41 -6.44
C LYS A 582 6.88 -10.44 -6.22
N SER A 583 7.78 -10.42 -7.19
CA SER A 583 8.92 -9.51 -7.23
C SER A 583 8.43 -8.07 -7.38
N PHE A 584 8.66 -7.24 -6.35
CA PHE A 584 8.17 -5.84 -6.31
C PHE A 584 8.53 -5.04 -7.57
N VAL A 585 9.78 -5.17 -8.04
CA VAL A 585 10.25 -4.48 -9.25
C VAL A 585 9.51 -4.96 -10.50
N ASN A 586 9.20 -6.26 -10.60
CA ASN A 586 8.47 -6.78 -11.76
C ASN A 586 7.00 -6.39 -11.70
N GLU A 587 6.40 -6.35 -10.51
CA GLU A 587 5.03 -5.90 -10.27
C GLU A 587 4.87 -4.42 -10.66
N GLU A 588 5.70 -3.53 -10.13
CA GLU A 588 5.70 -2.09 -10.45
C GLU A 588 5.90 -1.84 -11.95
N ARG A 589 6.86 -2.53 -12.56
CA ARG A 589 7.08 -2.44 -14.02
C ARG A 589 5.91 -2.98 -14.83
N CYS A 590 5.18 -3.98 -14.33
CA CYS A 590 3.99 -4.49 -15.00
C CYS A 590 2.86 -3.45 -14.94
N TYR A 591 2.64 -2.81 -13.79
CA TYR A 591 1.66 -1.73 -13.66
C TYR A 591 1.99 -0.54 -14.56
N HIS A 592 3.26 -0.13 -14.61
CA HIS A 592 3.70 0.91 -15.54
C HIS A 592 3.38 0.53 -17.00
N GLN A 593 3.69 -0.71 -17.39
CA GLN A 593 3.38 -1.21 -18.74
C GLN A 593 1.88 -1.25 -19.03
N MET A 594 1.07 -1.72 -18.08
CA MET A 594 -0.39 -1.73 -18.19
C MET A 594 -0.93 -0.32 -18.35
N ALA A 595 -0.45 0.63 -17.53
CA ALA A 595 -0.84 2.04 -17.60
C ALA A 595 -0.51 2.69 -18.94
N LEU A 596 0.64 2.37 -19.53
CA LEU A 596 1.02 2.86 -20.86
C LEU A 596 0.01 2.47 -21.95
N VAL A 597 -0.57 1.27 -21.86
CA VAL A 597 -1.50 0.72 -22.88
C VAL A 597 -2.97 0.70 -22.44
N ALA A 598 -3.29 1.19 -21.23
CA ALA A 598 -4.61 1.12 -20.62
C ALA A 598 -5.72 1.84 -21.39
N SER A 599 -5.38 2.68 -22.38
CA SER A 599 -6.34 3.37 -23.23
C SER A 599 -6.83 2.53 -24.41
N CYS A 600 -6.15 1.43 -24.76
CA CYS A 600 -6.46 0.54 -25.87
C CYS A 600 -6.42 -0.96 -25.52
N MET A 601 -5.99 -1.32 -24.31
CA MET A 601 -6.08 -2.68 -23.79
C MET A 601 -6.89 -2.73 -22.50
N ALA A 602 -7.67 -3.79 -22.35
CA ALA A 602 -8.26 -4.19 -21.08
C ALA A 602 -7.42 -5.30 -20.43
N PHE A 603 -7.42 -5.35 -19.10
CA PHE A 603 -6.72 -6.37 -18.33
C PHE A 603 -7.61 -6.93 -17.22
N THR A 604 -7.44 -8.21 -16.92
CA THR A 604 -8.09 -8.88 -15.79
C THR A 604 -7.16 -9.91 -15.14
N TRP A 605 -7.52 -10.34 -13.94
CA TRP A 605 -6.80 -11.34 -13.17
C TRP A 605 -6.70 -12.69 -13.92
N SER A 606 -5.76 -13.55 -13.51
CA SER A 606 -5.71 -14.95 -13.93
C SER A 606 -5.41 -15.86 -12.74
N ARG A 607 -6.08 -17.00 -12.66
CA ARG A 607 -5.81 -18.06 -11.68
C ARG A 607 -4.38 -18.58 -11.75
N TRP A 608 -3.76 -18.48 -12.92
CA TRP A 608 -2.43 -19.03 -13.19
C TRP A 608 -1.32 -18.20 -12.56
N ASN A 609 -1.60 -16.95 -12.15
CA ASN A 609 -0.64 -16.12 -11.44
C ASN A 609 -0.15 -16.80 -10.15
N TYR A 610 -1.03 -17.54 -9.48
CA TYR A 610 -0.70 -18.32 -8.28
C TYR A 610 0.33 -19.42 -8.55
N SER A 611 0.26 -20.03 -9.73
CA SER A 611 1.14 -21.13 -10.14
C SER A 611 2.48 -20.65 -10.70
N ALA A 612 2.57 -19.37 -11.06
CA ALA A 612 3.76 -18.77 -11.63
C ALA A 612 4.80 -18.41 -10.55
N GLU A 613 6.08 -18.48 -10.93
CA GLU A 613 7.20 -18.16 -10.03
C GLU A 613 7.16 -16.71 -9.52
N ARG A 614 7.91 -16.39 -8.47
CA ARG A 614 7.98 -15.03 -7.88
C ARG A 614 8.33 -13.94 -8.89
N ASP A 615 9.19 -14.25 -9.87
CA ASP A 615 9.63 -13.32 -10.91
C ASP A 615 8.75 -13.32 -12.17
N GLN A 616 7.66 -14.10 -12.18
CA GLN A 616 6.73 -14.22 -13.29
C GLN A 616 5.33 -13.78 -12.86
N LEU A 617 4.69 -12.97 -13.70
CA LEU A 617 3.32 -12.51 -13.53
C LEU A 617 2.49 -13.10 -14.65
N VAL A 618 1.31 -13.63 -14.31
CA VAL A 618 0.37 -14.14 -15.32
C VAL A 618 -0.94 -13.37 -15.17
N LEU A 619 -1.39 -12.78 -16.27
CA LEU A 619 -2.61 -11.99 -16.31
C LEU A 619 -3.28 -12.13 -17.68
N GLN A 620 -4.55 -11.79 -17.74
CA GLN A 620 -5.32 -11.78 -18.98
C GLN A 620 -5.35 -10.38 -19.57
N GLY A 621 -5.24 -10.28 -20.89
CA GLY A 621 -5.28 -9.02 -21.62
C GLY A 621 -5.99 -9.16 -22.95
N ILE A 622 -6.60 -8.08 -23.43
CA ILE A 622 -7.20 -8.02 -24.76
C ILE A 622 -7.16 -6.58 -25.28
N GLU A 623 -7.06 -6.41 -26.60
CA GLU A 623 -7.27 -5.10 -27.22
C GLU A 623 -8.75 -4.72 -27.11
N LEU A 624 -9.03 -3.54 -26.53
CA LEU A 624 -10.38 -3.02 -26.36
C LEU A 624 -10.42 -1.53 -26.71
N LEU A 625 -11.15 -1.20 -27.78
CA LEU A 625 -11.25 0.16 -28.32
C LEU A 625 -12.65 0.78 -28.13
N GLU A 626 -13.67 -0.06 -27.94
CA GLU A 626 -15.05 0.36 -27.73
C GLU A 626 -15.47 0.20 -26.26
N ASP A 627 -16.43 1.00 -25.79
CA ASP A 627 -16.97 0.90 -24.42
C ASP A 627 -17.98 -0.26 -24.34
N GLU A 628 -17.45 -1.48 -24.48
CA GLU A 628 -18.21 -2.74 -24.42
C GLU A 628 -17.65 -3.66 -23.32
N GLU A 629 -18.47 -4.61 -22.88
CA GLU A 629 -18.02 -5.70 -22.00
C GLU A 629 -17.23 -6.72 -22.82
N VAL A 630 -16.11 -7.22 -22.28
CA VAL A 630 -15.32 -8.26 -22.93
C VAL A 630 -16.07 -9.59 -22.81
N CYS A 631 -16.38 -10.23 -23.94
CA CYS A 631 -17.08 -11.51 -23.98
C CYS A 631 -16.05 -12.65 -24.15
N ASP A 632 -15.71 -13.36 -23.06
CA ASP A 632 -14.91 -14.61 -22.95
C ASP A 632 -13.61 -14.78 -23.80
N ASP A 633 -13.21 -13.82 -24.62
CA ASP A 633 -12.10 -13.89 -25.59
C ASP A 633 -10.76 -13.41 -25.00
N TRP A 634 -10.57 -13.54 -23.69
CA TRP A 634 -9.37 -13.09 -23.00
C TRP A 634 -8.13 -13.90 -23.41
N GLU A 635 -7.01 -13.22 -23.65
CA GLU A 635 -5.74 -13.87 -23.96
C GLU A 635 -4.83 -13.89 -22.73
N LEU A 636 -4.14 -15.01 -22.50
CA LEU A 636 -3.22 -15.17 -21.37
C LEU A 636 -1.81 -14.71 -21.69
N TYR A 637 -1.26 -13.86 -20.83
CA TYR A 637 0.08 -13.30 -20.95
C TYR A 637 0.94 -13.67 -19.75
N LEU A 638 2.16 -14.14 -20.01
CA LEU A 638 3.23 -14.27 -19.03
C LEU A 638 4.19 -13.08 -19.17
N VAL A 639 4.31 -12.32 -18.09
CA VAL A 639 5.17 -11.14 -17.99
C VAL A 639 6.35 -11.49 -17.10
N SER A 640 7.55 -11.34 -17.65
CA SER A 640 8.81 -11.54 -16.93
C SER A 640 9.64 -10.27 -16.97
N LYS A 641 10.77 -10.25 -16.24
CA LYS A 641 11.72 -9.13 -16.28
C LYS A 641 12.24 -8.81 -17.70
N THR A 642 12.24 -9.81 -18.59
CA THR A 642 12.89 -9.74 -19.90
C THR A 642 11.93 -9.59 -21.08
N HIS A 643 10.70 -10.08 -20.96
CA HIS A 643 9.75 -10.15 -22.06
C HIS A 643 8.31 -10.37 -21.60
N VAL A 644 7.38 -10.05 -22.50
CA VAL A 644 5.96 -10.41 -22.42
C VAL A 644 5.69 -11.45 -23.49
N MET A 645 5.04 -12.56 -23.11
CA MET A 645 4.67 -13.63 -24.04
C MET A 645 3.22 -14.02 -23.90
N LYS A 646 2.54 -14.22 -25.03
CA LYS A 646 1.24 -14.86 -25.07
C LYS A 646 1.40 -16.38 -24.87
N LEU A 647 0.63 -16.93 -23.94
CA LEU A 647 0.67 -18.35 -23.58
C LEU A 647 -0.24 -19.17 -24.50
N LYS A 648 0.22 -20.37 -24.86
CA LYS A 648 -0.64 -21.41 -25.47
C LYS A 648 -1.39 -22.16 -24.35
N LEU A 649 -2.18 -21.41 -23.60
CA LEU A 649 -2.89 -21.87 -22.40
C LEU A 649 -4.24 -21.15 -22.34
N ASP A 650 -5.26 -21.86 -21.85
CA ASP A 650 -6.57 -21.30 -21.57
C ASP A 650 -6.82 -21.22 -20.05
N GLU A 651 -7.70 -20.33 -19.60
CA GLU A 651 -8.08 -20.20 -18.18
C GLU A 651 -8.81 -21.45 -17.66
N PHE A 652 -9.43 -22.23 -18.56
CA PHE A 652 -10.15 -23.47 -18.25
C PHE A 652 -9.27 -24.73 -18.28
N ASP A 653 -7.99 -24.61 -18.63
CA ASP A 653 -7.08 -25.77 -18.65
C ASP A 653 -6.80 -26.33 -17.24
N ASP A 654 -6.45 -27.62 -17.18
CA ASP A 654 -6.26 -28.33 -15.91
C ASP A 654 -4.86 -28.10 -15.30
N VAL A 655 -3.86 -27.77 -16.13
CA VAL A 655 -2.44 -27.71 -15.72
C VAL A 655 -1.77 -26.48 -16.28
N PHE A 656 -1.03 -25.77 -15.44
CA PHE A 656 -0.24 -24.62 -15.86
C PHE A 656 0.87 -25.04 -16.84
N SER A 657 0.95 -24.35 -17.98
CA SER A 657 2.00 -24.52 -18.97
C SER A 657 2.55 -23.17 -19.41
N ALA A 658 3.86 -22.98 -19.30
CA ALA A 658 4.56 -21.78 -19.76
C ALA A 658 5.02 -21.91 -21.23
N GLU A 659 4.24 -22.61 -22.06
CA GLU A 659 4.55 -22.78 -23.48
C GLU A 659 4.08 -21.57 -24.30
N GLN A 660 4.95 -21.11 -25.20
CA GLN A 660 4.68 -20.00 -26.12
C GLN A 660 3.73 -20.42 -27.26
N GLU A 661 2.94 -19.48 -27.76
CA GLU A 661 2.12 -19.67 -28.97
C GLU A 661 2.98 -19.93 -30.23
N GLU A 662 2.42 -20.59 -31.24
CA GLU A 662 3.17 -21.05 -32.43
C GLU A 662 3.76 -19.90 -33.26
N ASP A 663 3.09 -18.73 -33.25
CA ASP A 663 3.49 -17.51 -33.96
C ASP A 663 4.13 -16.47 -33.02
N TYR A 664 4.87 -16.94 -31.99
CA TYR A 664 5.50 -16.06 -31.01
C TYR A 664 6.47 -15.05 -31.64
N VAL A 665 6.19 -13.77 -31.41
CA VAL A 665 7.08 -12.65 -31.68
C VAL A 665 7.59 -12.11 -30.36
N TYR A 666 8.91 -11.93 -30.27
CA TYR A 666 9.54 -11.40 -29.06
C TYR A 666 9.24 -9.90 -28.88
N PHE A 667 8.70 -9.56 -27.72
CA PHE A 667 8.54 -8.18 -27.23
C PHE A 667 9.03 -8.08 -25.79
N SER A 668 9.73 -7.00 -25.44
CA SER A 668 10.20 -6.84 -24.06
C SER A 668 9.12 -6.41 -23.07
N ASN A 669 8.05 -5.76 -23.54
CA ASN A 669 6.97 -5.18 -22.73
C ASN A 669 5.67 -4.98 -23.53
N PHE A 670 4.55 -4.75 -22.84
CA PHE A 670 3.23 -4.54 -23.47
C PHE A 670 3.18 -3.36 -24.44
N TYR A 671 3.85 -2.25 -24.14
CA TYR A 671 3.86 -1.07 -25.01
C TYR A 671 4.45 -1.39 -26.39
N HIS A 672 5.57 -2.11 -26.43
CA HIS A 672 6.20 -2.53 -27.69
C HIS A 672 5.41 -3.63 -28.40
N MET A 673 4.73 -4.51 -27.65
CA MET A 673 3.81 -5.49 -28.19
C MET A 673 2.65 -4.83 -28.93
N VAL A 674 1.95 -3.87 -28.32
CA VAL A 674 0.87 -3.11 -28.96
C VAL A 674 1.40 -2.30 -30.15
N LYS A 675 2.56 -1.66 -30.03
CA LYS A 675 3.21 -0.91 -31.12
C LYS A 675 3.56 -1.78 -32.33
N GLY A 676 3.87 -3.06 -32.12
CA GLY A 676 4.31 -3.99 -33.16
C GLY A 676 3.23 -4.92 -33.72
N SER A 677 2.20 -5.24 -32.93
CA SER A 677 1.18 -6.24 -33.27
C SER A 677 -0.27 -5.77 -33.10
N GLY A 678 -0.51 -4.64 -32.44
CA GLY A 678 -1.84 -4.07 -32.25
C GLY A 678 -2.41 -3.43 -33.53
N SER A 679 -3.72 -3.15 -33.51
CA SER A 679 -4.39 -2.49 -34.63
C SER A 679 -3.88 -1.06 -34.86
N GLU A 680 -4.03 -0.54 -36.09
CA GLU A 680 -3.64 0.84 -36.41
C GLU A 680 -4.35 1.86 -35.50
N GLU A 681 -5.61 1.57 -35.15
CA GLU A 681 -6.42 2.40 -34.25
C GLU A 681 -5.89 2.35 -32.80
N ALA A 682 -5.53 1.16 -32.30
CA ALA A 682 -4.90 1.02 -30.98
C ALA A 682 -3.59 1.81 -30.88
N VAL A 683 -2.74 1.74 -31.91
CA VAL A 683 -1.47 2.48 -31.96
C VAL A 683 -1.70 4.00 -32.06
N GLU A 684 -2.73 4.45 -32.76
CA GLU A 684 -3.09 5.88 -32.79
C GLU A 684 -3.61 6.37 -31.44
N ARG A 685 -4.43 5.57 -30.76
CA ARG A 685 -4.97 5.88 -29.42
C ARG A 685 -3.87 5.95 -28.37
N LEU A 686 -2.91 5.02 -28.42
CA LEU A 686 -1.73 4.98 -27.58
C LEU A 686 -0.95 6.30 -27.64
N LYS A 687 -0.77 6.87 -28.83
CA LYS A 687 -0.07 8.15 -29.06
C LYS A 687 -0.84 9.38 -28.55
N LYS A 688 -2.17 9.31 -28.48
CA LYS A 688 -3.05 10.40 -28.03
C LYS A 688 -3.35 10.36 -26.53
N THR A 689 -2.96 9.28 -25.85
CA THR A 689 -3.21 9.08 -24.42
C THR A 689 -2.44 10.11 -23.62
N SER A 690 -3.11 10.81 -22.69
CA SER A 690 -2.48 11.87 -21.91
C SER A 690 -1.60 11.29 -20.79
N PRO A 691 -0.52 11.99 -20.39
CA PRO A 691 0.33 11.55 -19.29
C PRO A 691 -0.46 11.45 -17.97
N GLU A 692 -1.42 12.34 -17.71
CA GLU A 692 -2.29 12.36 -16.52
C GLU A 692 -3.15 11.11 -16.39
N PHE A 693 -3.65 10.60 -17.52
CA PHE A 693 -4.41 9.35 -17.51
C PHE A 693 -3.52 8.16 -17.16
N ARG A 694 -2.34 8.06 -17.79
CA ARG A 694 -1.38 6.97 -17.53
C ARG A 694 -0.96 6.95 -16.07
N ASP A 695 -0.60 8.10 -15.55
CA ASP A 695 -0.21 8.29 -14.16
C ASP A 695 -1.30 7.89 -13.18
N CYS A 696 -2.55 8.29 -13.44
CA CYS A 696 -3.67 7.91 -12.59
C CYS A 696 -3.86 6.39 -12.57
N VAL A 697 -3.82 5.73 -13.73
CA VAL A 697 -3.92 4.27 -13.85
C VAL A 697 -2.77 3.58 -13.11
N GLU A 698 -1.54 4.03 -13.33
CA GLU A 698 -0.34 3.51 -12.66
C GLU A 698 -0.45 3.63 -11.14
N HIS A 699 -0.79 4.82 -10.64
CA HIS A 699 -0.96 5.06 -9.21
C HIS A 699 -2.01 4.15 -8.58
N MET A 700 -3.16 3.94 -9.23
CA MET A 700 -4.19 3.06 -8.69
C MET A 700 -3.75 1.59 -8.68
N LEU A 701 -3.15 1.12 -9.77
CA LEU A 701 -2.67 -0.27 -9.85
C LEU A 701 -1.56 -0.53 -8.83
N THR A 702 -0.62 0.40 -8.69
CA THR A 702 0.46 0.37 -7.70
C THR A 702 -0.07 0.46 -6.28
N ALA A 703 -1.05 1.34 -6.01
CA ALA A 703 -1.65 1.46 -4.69
C ALA A 703 -2.47 0.21 -4.31
N ALA A 704 -3.19 -0.40 -5.26
CA ALA A 704 -4.03 -1.57 -5.00
C ALA A 704 -3.23 -2.88 -4.96
N ARG A 705 -2.05 -2.94 -5.61
CA ARG A 705 -1.19 -4.13 -5.70
C ARG A 705 -1.94 -5.40 -6.11
N VAL A 706 -2.85 -5.27 -7.06
CA VAL A 706 -3.78 -6.32 -7.48
C VAL A 706 -3.11 -7.60 -7.99
N LEU A 707 -1.88 -7.57 -8.50
CA LEU A 707 -1.13 -8.77 -8.92
C LEU A 707 -0.56 -9.59 -7.75
N THR A 708 -0.41 -8.98 -6.57
CA THR A 708 0.08 -9.64 -5.35
C THR A 708 -1.08 -10.04 -4.42
N TYR A 709 -2.15 -9.23 -4.38
CA TYR A 709 -3.28 -9.36 -3.46
C TYR A 709 -4.54 -9.99 -4.08
N SER A 710 -4.45 -10.58 -5.28
CA SER A 710 -5.51 -11.37 -5.94
C SER A 710 -5.22 -12.86 -5.95
#